data_AF-E3MNV9-F1
#
_entry.id   AF-E3MNV9-F1
#
_cell.length_a   1.000
_cell.length_b   1.000
_cell.length_c   1.000
_cell.angle_alpha   90.00
_cell.angle_beta   90.00
_cell.angle_gamma   90.00
#
_symmetry.space_group_name_H-M   'P 1'
#
loop_
_entity.id
_entity.type
_entity.pdbx_description
1 polymer ?
#
loop_
_entity_poly.entity_id
_entity_poly.type
_entity_poly.pdbx_seq_one_letter_code
_entity_poly.pdbx_strand_id
1 'polypeptide(L)'
;MATHDTAPPPIATDALRAISENYLLEKFRDRSESKDSQSIDKVEEIDVIRVLFENSSDLFKVYGSPEEFVDNLKIYRNFTTSHKYFETKHAIPFYTSPIPYESLKRGIFMAKPDFYVILEDIALRNLHPKSNTNIHEVGVYTSFLTHFLKIKAKDVNRKMEFVRFDKKEIDDITNEFVKGMDLSEGPSSTTDLSFYGRKLSGATIKHFKKKMREYLPGVADDDALFQSLQSANRSFDKEERPLRLAQLMYELETLRSCLKGIINKRPHLFLRKSKKIQPAPLIVVRMFEDGDHQFVMKTELLKAIDLDVNYSPKVVCEVLDMKDVLEKYKDHVDRIEVILVYQRNPIPLFFQFIRTPILRSKHKAVPIRLIDSLEFCVLAVDGLFEVLKEIILGVKLFQHVEEWPIAIFKQIHTVFDSKVNNPYFINLSLLNNLKKSINENCLAPSSPLPEIRDVKQPGFTIRKLRKELKFLGLKKRFPEISDYAEIVYKEVAKHQKESNLRTSDIFDAVEKCQIRCIFDRVPELKAFLHNQKSCSRVIGLQCDTCNGAVRGLGEMDKVLETIYDAKMDAVCQKVSDSLPIKMRRMPENIMKYRHFAMHLLNGQVLEKLKKFTGRLLARPTTMVKNRATFQRQAVMLLNELMDKKVSSRAAMIKQWRKNDEWLLREYLQWVPGSLHHTICHIWPPLEDEEIAVMRRKNNRY
;
A
#
# COMPACT_ATOMS: atom_id res chain seq x y z
N MET A 1 7.35 -18.65 2.57
CA MET A 1 7.27 -19.72 1.53
C MET A 1 7.55 -19.04 0.21
N ALA A 2 8.30 -19.67 -0.70
CA ALA A 2 8.69 -19.05 -1.97
C ALA A 2 7.44 -18.60 -2.72
N THR A 3 7.16 -17.30 -2.66
CA THR A 3 6.41 -16.59 -3.68
C THR A 3 7.28 -16.72 -4.91
N HIS A 4 6.90 -17.58 -5.86
CA HIS A 4 7.38 -17.39 -7.21
C HIS A 4 7.06 -15.93 -7.56
N ASP A 5 8.06 -15.18 -8.01
CA ASP A 5 7.91 -13.82 -8.54
C ASP A 5 6.90 -13.89 -9.69
N THR A 6 5.62 -13.70 -9.37
CA THR A 6 4.58 -13.54 -10.36
C THR A 6 4.58 -12.06 -10.70
N ALA A 7 5.32 -11.68 -11.73
CA ALA A 7 5.09 -10.38 -12.36
C ALA A 7 3.59 -10.30 -12.71
N PRO A 8 2.87 -9.24 -12.29
CA PRO A 8 1.48 -9.06 -12.67
C PRO A 8 1.37 -9.06 -14.21
N PRO A 9 0.23 -9.50 -14.79
CA PRO A 9 0.06 -9.50 -16.24
C PRO A 9 0.33 -8.09 -16.80
N PRO A 10 0.95 -7.98 -17.99
CA PRO A 10 1.25 -6.68 -18.59
C PRO A 10 -0.03 -5.87 -18.71
N ILE A 11 -0.01 -4.66 -18.16
CA ILE A 11 -1.19 -3.80 -18.18
C ILE A 11 -1.45 -3.30 -19.61
N ALA A 12 -2.72 -3.27 -20.02
CA ALA A 12 -3.09 -2.65 -21.29
C ALA A 12 -2.76 -1.15 -21.27
N THR A 13 -2.24 -0.63 -22.39
CA THR A 13 -1.85 0.78 -22.57
C THR A 13 -2.95 1.77 -22.16
N ASP A 14 -4.20 1.50 -22.53
CA ASP A 14 -5.34 2.35 -22.14
C ASP A 14 -5.54 2.41 -20.62
N ALA A 15 -5.39 1.29 -19.92
CA ALA A 15 -5.48 1.26 -18.46
C ALA A 15 -4.29 1.94 -17.80
N LEU A 16 -3.07 1.74 -18.33
CA LEU A 16 -1.89 2.44 -17.84
C LEU A 16 -2.02 3.96 -17.98
N ARG A 17 -2.59 4.42 -19.10
CA ARG A 17 -2.89 5.85 -19.32
C ARG A 17 -3.87 6.38 -18.27
N ALA A 18 -5.03 5.73 -18.11
CA ALA A 18 -6.04 6.16 -17.12
C ALA A 18 -5.49 6.18 -15.68
N ILE A 19 -4.67 5.19 -15.32
CA ILE A 19 -4.01 5.13 -14.00
C ILE A 19 -3.00 6.27 -13.85
N SER A 20 -2.18 6.51 -14.89
CA SER A 20 -1.18 7.57 -14.90
C SER A 20 -1.83 8.93 -14.76
N GLU A 21 -2.85 9.24 -15.56
CA GLU A 21 -3.63 10.49 -15.50
C GLU A 21 -4.18 10.72 -14.09
N ASN A 22 -4.76 9.69 -13.47
CA ASN A 22 -5.25 9.78 -12.11
C ASN A 22 -4.14 9.99 -11.08
N TYR A 23 -2.93 9.51 -11.32
CA TYR A 23 -1.78 9.71 -10.42
C TYR A 23 -1.15 11.11 -10.56
N LEU A 24 -1.24 11.71 -11.76
CA LEU A 24 -0.74 13.05 -12.02
C LEU A 24 -1.57 14.14 -11.30
N LEU A 25 -0.89 15.25 -11.01
CA LEU A 25 -1.50 16.54 -10.64
C LEU A 25 -2.53 16.96 -11.69
N GLU A 26 -3.64 17.55 -11.24
CA GLU A 26 -4.80 17.85 -12.09
C GLU A 26 -4.44 18.78 -13.24
N LYS A 27 -3.66 19.84 -12.98
CA LYS A 27 -3.22 20.78 -14.02
C LYS A 27 -2.37 20.13 -15.12
N PHE A 28 -1.86 18.91 -14.90
CA PHE A 28 -1.05 18.19 -15.88
C PHE A 28 -1.85 17.18 -16.71
N ARG A 29 -3.12 16.91 -16.35
CA ARG A 29 -3.99 15.95 -17.06
C ARG A 29 -4.42 16.45 -18.43
N ASP A 30 -4.83 17.71 -18.54
CA ASP A 30 -5.33 18.27 -19.81
C ASP A 30 -4.24 18.41 -20.90
N ARG A 31 -2.96 18.30 -20.52
CA ARG A 31 -1.81 18.37 -21.46
C ARG A 31 -1.35 17.01 -21.96
N SER A 32 -1.77 15.90 -21.34
CA SER A 32 -1.45 14.55 -21.80
C SER A 32 -2.39 14.04 -22.90
N GLU A 33 -3.54 14.69 -23.11
CA GLU A 33 -4.54 14.30 -24.11
C GLU A 33 -4.15 14.68 -25.55
N SER A 34 -3.12 15.51 -25.76
CA SER A 34 -2.90 16.20 -27.05
C SER A 34 -1.84 15.62 -27.99
N LYS A 35 -1.44 14.35 -27.88
CA LYS A 35 -0.58 13.73 -28.91
C LYS A 35 -1.06 12.33 -29.29
N ASP A 36 -1.40 12.22 -30.57
CA ASP A 36 -1.97 11.07 -31.25
C ASP A 36 -1.33 9.73 -30.88
N SER A 37 -2.22 8.76 -30.74
CA SER A 37 -1.97 7.32 -30.68
C SER A 37 -1.25 6.86 -31.96
N GLN A 38 0.08 6.94 -31.96
CA GLN A 38 0.83 5.93 -32.70
C GLN A 38 0.58 4.60 -32.00
N SER A 39 0.29 3.56 -32.79
CA SER A 39 0.19 2.18 -32.33
C SER A 39 1.53 1.78 -31.72
N ILE A 40 1.65 1.99 -30.41
CA ILE A 40 2.84 1.63 -29.68
C ILE A 40 2.83 0.10 -29.55
N ASP A 41 3.60 -0.55 -30.40
CA ASP A 41 3.86 -1.99 -30.43
C ASP A 41 4.86 -2.38 -29.31
N LYS A 42 4.65 -1.88 -28.09
CA LYS A 42 5.56 -2.08 -26.96
C LYS A 42 5.00 -3.11 -25.98
N VAL A 43 5.88 -4.03 -25.59
CA VAL A 43 5.55 -5.25 -24.85
C VAL A 43 5.51 -5.01 -23.33
N GLU A 44 6.22 -4.00 -22.81
CA GLU A 44 6.36 -3.75 -21.37
C GLU A 44 5.86 -2.37 -20.91
N GLU A 45 5.33 -2.30 -19.68
CA GLU A 45 4.78 -1.07 -19.08
C GLU A 45 5.78 0.08 -19.10
N ILE A 46 7.06 -0.23 -18.85
CA ILE A 46 8.15 0.76 -18.76
C ILE A 46 8.39 1.46 -20.09
N ASP A 47 8.23 0.76 -21.22
CA ASP A 47 8.52 1.35 -22.52
C ASP A 47 7.43 2.35 -22.95
N VAL A 48 6.19 2.11 -22.52
CA VAL A 48 5.07 3.05 -22.68
C VAL A 48 5.32 4.30 -21.82
N ILE A 49 5.70 4.13 -20.56
CA ILE A 49 6.02 5.25 -19.67
C ILE A 49 7.21 6.05 -20.19
N ARG A 50 8.27 5.40 -20.70
CA ARG A 50 9.42 6.11 -21.29
C ARG A 50 9.00 7.01 -22.46
N VAL A 51 8.13 6.52 -23.34
CA VAL A 51 7.60 7.33 -24.45
C VAL A 51 6.74 8.48 -23.94
N LEU A 52 5.93 8.26 -22.89
CA LEU A 52 5.20 9.35 -22.26
C LEU A 52 6.17 10.42 -21.74
N PHE A 53 7.24 10.03 -21.04
CA PHE A 53 8.27 10.95 -20.52
C PHE A 53 9.06 11.68 -21.61
N GLU A 54 9.33 11.04 -22.76
CA GLU A 54 10.00 11.67 -23.90
C GLU A 54 9.10 12.70 -24.61
N ASN A 55 7.80 12.42 -24.70
CA ASN A 55 6.84 13.24 -25.44
C ASN A 55 6.25 14.41 -24.64
N SER A 56 6.45 14.39 -23.32
CA SER A 56 5.94 15.39 -22.38
C SER A 56 7.08 16.27 -21.85
N SER A 57 6.85 17.58 -21.80
CA SER A 57 7.82 18.55 -21.26
C SER A 57 8.00 18.37 -19.74
N ASP A 58 8.74 19.28 -19.10
CA ASP A 58 9.13 19.36 -17.66
C ASP A 58 8.15 18.85 -16.58
N LEU A 59 6.88 18.62 -16.93
CA LEU A 59 5.77 18.08 -16.15
C LEU A 59 6.09 16.79 -15.37
N PHE A 60 6.87 15.87 -15.96
CA PHE A 60 7.14 14.57 -15.33
C PHE A 60 8.36 14.57 -14.40
N LYS A 61 9.16 15.66 -14.40
CA LYS A 61 10.39 15.75 -13.60
C LYS A 61 10.16 15.63 -12.09
N VAL A 62 8.97 16.02 -11.61
CA VAL A 62 8.57 15.87 -10.20
C VAL A 62 8.48 14.41 -9.78
N TYR A 63 8.17 13.49 -10.69
CA TYR A 63 7.94 12.09 -10.37
C TYR A 63 9.18 11.19 -10.44
N GLY A 64 10.34 11.76 -10.77
CA GLY A 64 11.61 11.01 -10.84
C GLY A 64 11.87 10.40 -12.21
N SER A 65 12.46 9.21 -12.23
CA SER A 65 12.71 8.48 -13.48
C SER A 65 11.45 7.71 -13.93
N PRO A 66 11.37 7.26 -15.20
CA PRO A 66 10.30 6.38 -15.67
C PRO A 66 10.12 5.12 -14.79
N GLU A 67 11.22 4.54 -14.31
CA GLU A 67 11.22 3.35 -13.44
C GLU A 67 10.60 3.68 -12.06
N GLU A 68 11.04 4.79 -11.44
CA GLU A 68 10.46 5.25 -10.18
C GLU A 68 8.96 5.57 -10.33
N PHE A 69 8.56 6.11 -11.48
CA PHE A 69 7.14 6.35 -11.76
C PHE A 69 6.34 5.05 -11.84
N VAL A 70 6.81 4.07 -12.62
CA VAL A 70 6.18 2.74 -12.74
C VAL A 70 6.03 2.07 -11.38
N ASP A 71 7.07 2.09 -10.55
CA ASP A 71 7.02 1.49 -9.21
C ASP A 71 5.97 2.15 -8.32
N ASN A 72 5.86 3.49 -8.39
CA ASN A 72 4.82 4.22 -7.68
C ASN A 72 3.42 3.94 -8.22
N LEU A 73 3.26 3.75 -9.54
CA LEU A 73 1.98 3.37 -10.14
C LEU A 73 1.54 1.97 -9.70
N LYS A 74 2.48 1.02 -9.58
CA LYS A 74 2.20 -0.33 -9.05
C LYS A 74 1.64 -0.27 -7.64
N ILE A 75 2.22 0.57 -6.77
CA ILE A 75 1.70 0.80 -5.41
C ILE A 75 0.31 1.46 -5.48
N TYR A 76 0.18 2.55 -6.25
CA TYR A 76 -1.02 3.37 -6.32
C TYR A 76 -2.25 2.61 -6.84
N ARG A 77 -2.06 1.72 -7.81
CA ARG A 77 -3.16 0.98 -8.47
C ARG A 77 -3.61 -0.28 -7.72
N ASN A 78 -2.85 -0.73 -6.71
CA ASN A 78 -3.04 -2.02 -6.07
C ASN A 78 -4.00 -1.96 -4.88
N PHE A 79 -5.30 -1.83 -5.17
CA PHE A 79 -6.37 -1.89 -4.17
C PHE A 79 -7.60 -2.62 -4.73
N THR A 80 -8.40 -3.21 -3.83
CA THR A 80 -9.56 -4.01 -4.19
C THR A 80 -10.49 -3.23 -5.13
N THR A 81 -10.78 -3.81 -6.30
CA THR A 81 -11.61 -3.23 -7.38
C THR A 81 -11.12 -1.91 -7.98
N SER A 82 -9.81 -1.69 -8.04
CA SER A 82 -9.22 -0.50 -8.70
C SER A 82 -9.69 -0.26 -10.13
N HIS A 83 -9.97 -1.32 -10.90
CA HIS A 83 -10.59 -1.21 -12.24
C HIS A 83 -11.92 -0.44 -12.27
N LYS A 84 -12.65 -0.36 -11.15
CA LYS A 84 -13.85 0.48 -11.03
C LYS A 84 -13.51 1.94 -10.76
N TYR A 85 -12.47 2.19 -9.95
CA TYR A 85 -11.99 3.54 -9.67
C TYR A 85 -11.41 4.22 -10.92
N PHE A 86 -10.60 3.48 -11.67
CA PHE A 86 -9.98 3.96 -12.92
C PHE A 86 -10.87 3.79 -14.15
N GLU A 87 -12.11 3.31 -13.97
CA GLU A 87 -13.10 3.13 -15.03
C GLU A 87 -12.57 2.35 -16.26
N THR A 88 -11.73 1.34 -16.03
CA THR A 88 -11.09 0.62 -17.14
C THR A 88 -12.09 -0.28 -17.87
N LYS A 89 -11.90 -0.41 -19.19
CA LYS A 89 -12.74 -1.22 -20.07
C LYS A 89 -12.87 -2.67 -19.55
N HIS A 90 -14.02 -3.29 -19.79
CA HIS A 90 -14.30 -4.64 -19.29
C HIS A 90 -13.38 -5.70 -19.92
N ALA A 91 -12.88 -5.51 -21.15
CA ALA A 91 -11.92 -6.40 -21.78
C ALA A 91 -10.50 -6.39 -21.19
N ILE A 92 -10.16 -5.38 -20.38
CA ILE A 92 -8.79 -5.22 -19.84
C ILE A 92 -8.63 -6.09 -18.59
N PRO A 93 -7.67 -7.04 -18.53
CA PRO A 93 -7.43 -7.88 -17.35
C PRO A 93 -7.31 -7.09 -16.04
N PHE A 94 -7.57 -7.75 -14.92
CA PHE A 94 -7.21 -7.23 -13.61
C PHE A 94 -5.69 -7.05 -13.53
N TYR A 95 -5.26 -5.87 -13.09
CA TYR A 95 -3.85 -5.47 -12.95
C TYR A 95 -3.45 -5.29 -11.47
N THR A 96 -4.28 -5.82 -10.57
CA THR A 96 -4.05 -5.84 -9.12
C THR A 96 -3.56 -7.21 -8.69
N SER A 97 -2.77 -7.25 -7.63
CA SER A 97 -2.45 -8.51 -6.96
C SER A 97 -3.53 -8.84 -5.92
N PRO A 98 -3.79 -10.12 -5.62
CA PRO A 98 -4.66 -10.51 -4.51
C PRO A 98 -4.17 -9.90 -3.19
N ILE A 99 -5.08 -9.33 -2.40
CA ILE A 99 -4.73 -8.57 -1.19
C ILE A 99 -5.12 -9.39 0.06
N PRO A 100 -4.16 -10.08 0.71
CA PRO A 100 -4.43 -10.77 1.97
C PRO A 100 -4.42 -9.79 3.14
N TYR A 101 -5.33 -10.00 4.09
CA TYR A 101 -5.42 -9.25 5.33
C TYR A 101 -5.24 -10.20 6.52
N GLU A 102 -4.24 -9.94 7.36
CA GLU A 102 -4.06 -10.70 8.60
C GLU A 102 -5.00 -10.17 9.68
N SER A 103 -5.70 -11.07 10.36
CA SER A 103 -6.51 -10.72 11.53
C SER A 103 -5.69 -10.64 12.80
N LEU A 104 -6.21 -9.97 13.83
CA LEU A 104 -5.60 -9.98 15.17
C LEU A 104 -5.46 -11.39 15.76
N LYS A 105 -6.25 -12.36 15.28
CA LYS A 105 -6.19 -13.78 15.64
C LYS A 105 -5.32 -14.62 14.69
N ARG A 106 -4.49 -13.98 13.85
CA ARG A 106 -3.54 -14.60 12.89
C ARG A 106 -4.17 -15.43 11.77
N GLY A 107 -5.48 -15.32 11.57
CA GLY A 107 -6.14 -15.84 10.37
C GLY A 107 -5.95 -14.89 9.19
N ILE A 108 -5.79 -15.43 7.98
CA ILE A 108 -5.72 -14.64 6.74
C ILE A 108 -7.11 -14.53 6.12
N PHE A 109 -7.47 -13.32 5.72
CA PHE A 109 -8.75 -12.97 5.08
C PHE A 109 -8.51 -12.28 3.76
N MET A 110 -9.50 -12.31 2.87
CA MET A 110 -9.45 -11.62 1.59
C MET A 110 -10.84 -11.13 1.21
N ALA A 111 -10.92 -10.01 0.50
CA ALA A 111 -12.18 -9.50 -0.01
C ALA A 111 -12.67 -10.39 -1.16
N LYS A 112 -13.97 -10.70 -1.21
CA LYS A 112 -14.55 -11.55 -2.28
C LYS A 112 -14.21 -11.10 -3.71
N PRO A 113 -14.19 -9.79 -4.04
CA PRO A 113 -13.78 -9.36 -5.38
C PRO A 113 -12.37 -9.82 -5.77
N ASP A 114 -11.45 -9.97 -4.82
CA ASP A 114 -10.06 -10.35 -5.10
C ASP A 114 -9.94 -11.86 -5.45
N PHE A 115 -10.95 -12.70 -5.14
CA PHE A 115 -10.99 -14.08 -5.64
C PHE A 115 -11.25 -14.15 -7.15
N TYR A 116 -11.89 -13.13 -7.74
CA TYR A 116 -12.01 -13.04 -9.20
C TYR A 116 -10.68 -12.70 -9.87
N VAL A 117 -9.82 -11.94 -9.18
CA VAL A 117 -8.44 -11.68 -9.62
C VAL A 117 -7.64 -12.99 -9.61
N ILE A 118 -7.74 -13.77 -8.53
CA ILE A 118 -7.11 -15.10 -8.45
C ILE A 118 -7.63 -16.02 -9.56
N LEU A 119 -8.94 -16.07 -9.79
CA LEU A 119 -9.52 -16.94 -10.80
C LEU A 119 -9.12 -16.53 -12.22
N GLU A 120 -9.02 -15.22 -12.50
CA GLU A 120 -8.51 -14.71 -13.78
C GLU A 120 -7.04 -15.10 -13.97
N ASP A 121 -6.21 -14.92 -12.95
CA ASP A 121 -4.79 -15.25 -12.98
C ASP A 121 -4.56 -16.77 -13.16
N ILE A 122 -5.31 -17.62 -12.45
CA ILE A 122 -5.33 -19.08 -12.69
C ILE A 122 -5.69 -19.35 -14.15
N ALA A 123 -6.75 -18.73 -14.66
CA ALA A 123 -7.19 -18.95 -16.03
C ALA A 123 -6.13 -18.50 -17.02
N LEU A 124 -5.57 -17.29 -16.90
CA LEU A 124 -4.56 -16.76 -17.83
C LEU A 124 -3.27 -17.58 -17.85
N ARG A 125 -2.81 -18.13 -16.72
CA ARG A 125 -1.61 -18.98 -16.68
C ARG A 125 -1.80 -20.35 -17.32
N ASN A 126 -3.03 -20.85 -17.29
CA ASN A 126 -3.39 -22.17 -17.80
C ASN A 126 -4.11 -22.10 -19.16
N LEU A 127 -4.45 -20.90 -19.63
CA LEU A 127 -4.85 -20.62 -20.99
C LEU A 127 -3.57 -20.57 -21.83
N HIS A 128 -3.43 -21.60 -22.66
CA HIS A 128 -2.57 -21.72 -23.83
C HIS A 128 -1.97 -20.42 -24.41
N PRO A 129 -0.76 -20.51 -24.96
CA PRO A 129 -0.72 -20.94 -26.36
C PRO A 129 -0.39 -22.43 -26.50
N LYS A 130 -1.24 -23.20 -27.20
CA LYS A 130 -0.87 -24.49 -27.77
C LYS A 130 0.23 -24.19 -28.80
N SER A 131 1.02 -25.19 -29.20
CA SER A 131 2.06 -25.04 -30.22
C SER A 131 1.61 -24.42 -31.55
N ASN A 132 0.30 -24.28 -31.78
CA ASN A 132 -0.33 -23.66 -32.95
C ASN A 132 -1.31 -22.49 -32.65
N THR A 133 -1.38 -21.95 -31.42
CA THR A 133 -2.33 -20.87 -31.10
C THR A 133 -1.79 -19.52 -31.58
N ASN A 134 -2.51 -18.88 -32.50
CA ASN A 134 -2.16 -17.55 -33.00
C ASN A 134 -2.32 -16.49 -31.89
N ILE A 135 -1.39 -15.53 -31.78
CA ILE A 135 -1.45 -14.39 -30.85
C ILE A 135 -2.80 -13.63 -30.90
N HIS A 136 -3.44 -13.59 -32.07
CA HIS A 136 -4.74 -12.96 -32.23
C HIS A 136 -5.88 -13.71 -31.53
N GLU A 137 -5.80 -15.04 -31.42
CA GLU A 137 -6.79 -15.83 -30.67
C GLU A 137 -6.68 -15.59 -29.17
N VAL A 138 -5.44 -15.47 -28.65
CA VAL A 138 -5.16 -15.14 -27.24
C VAL A 138 -5.86 -13.84 -26.83
N GLY A 139 -5.91 -12.84 -27.72
CA GLY A 139 -6.65 -11.60 -27.49
C GLY A 139 -8.16 -11.82 -27.32
N VAL A 140 -8.76 -12.75 -28.07
CA VAL A 140 -10.19 -13.11 -27.94
C VAL A 140 -10.43 -13.81 -26.60
N TYR A 141 -9.59 -14.79 -26.26
CA TYR A 141 -9.68 -15.54 -25.00
C TYR A 141 -9.61 -14.61 -23.79
N THR A 142 -8.56 -13.78 -23.74
CA THR A 142 -8.32 -12.83 -22.66
C THR A 142 -9.47 -11.84 -22.52
N SER A 143 -9.94 -11.27 -23.64
CA SER A 143 -11.05 -10.31 -23.63
C SER A 143 -12.36 -10.93 -23.15
N PHE A 144 -12.64 -12.18 -23.56
CA PHE A 144 -13.83 -12.92 -23.13
C PHE A 144 -13.77 -13.27 -21.64
N LEU A 145 -12.66 -13.84 -21.19
CA LEU A 145 -12.41 -14.22 -19.80
C LEU A 145 -12.65 -13.03 -18.87
N THR A 146 -11.97 -11.91 -19.16
CA THR A 146 -12.03 -10.70 -18.35
C THR A 146 -13.46 -10.16 -18.27
N HIS A 147 -14.16 -10.07 -19.40
CA HIS A 147 -15.56 -9.66 -19.44
C HIS A 147 -16.43 -10.55 -18.58
N PHE A 148 -16.31 -11.87 -18.75
CA PHE A 148 -17.12 -12.84 -18.04
C PHE A 148 -16.92 -12.71 -16.53
N LEU A 149 -15.66 -12.67 -16.06
CA LEU A 149 -15.34 -12.56 -14.65
C LEU A 149 -15.79 -11.23 -14.06
N LYS A 150 -15.59 -10.10 -14.74
CA LYS A 150 -16.09 -8.79 -14.28
C LYS A 150 -17.61 -8.72 -14.21
N ILE A 151 -18.33 -9.36 -15.13
CA ILE A 151 -19.79 -9.47 -15.08
C ILE A 151 -20.22 -10.29 -13.86
N LYS A 152 -19.56 -11.42 -13.58
CA LYS A 152 -19.85 -12.25 -12.40
C LYS A 152 -19.51 -11.54 -11.09
N ALA A 153 -18.40 -10.80 -11.05
CA ALA A 153 -17.99 -10.02 -9.90
C ALA A 153 -18.95 -8.88 -9.52
N LYS A 154 -19.87 -8.45 -10.43
CA LYS A 154 -20.83 -7.37 -10.15
C LYS A 154 -21.65 -7.62 -8.86
N ASP A 155 -21.94 -8.88 -8.53
CA ASP A 155 -22.71 -9.22 -7.33
C ASP A 155 -21.94 -8.88 -6.03
N VAL A 156 -20.71 -9.40 -5.92
CA VAL A 156 -19.82 -9.14 -4.76
C VAL A 156 -19.23 -7.73 -4.75
N ASN A 157 -19.28 -7.03 -5.88
CA ASN A 157 -18.84 -5.65 -5.97
C ASN A 157 -19.83 -4.67 -5.33
N ARG A 158 -21.08 -5.01 -5.03
CA ARG A 158 -22.04 -4.05 -4.43
C ARG A 158 -21.78 -3.81 -2.95
N LYS A 159 -21.31 -4.82 -2.24
CA LYS A 159 -20.97 -4.77 -0.82
C LYS A 159 -19.72 -5.63 -0.60
N MET A 160 -18.68 -5.03 -0.07
CA MET A 160 -17.42 -5.72 0.17
C MET A 160 -17.56 -6.65 1.37
N GLU A 161 -17.43 -7.95 1.11
CA GLU A 161 -17.44 -9.00 2.12
C GLU A 161 -16.05 -9.65 2.18
N PHE A 162 -15.63 -10.00 3.39
CA PHE A 162 -14.37 -10.70 3.63
C PHE A 162 -14.64 -12.16 3.98
N VAL A 163 -13.78 -13.04 3.48
CA VAL A 163 -13.80 -14.47 3.76
C VAL A 163 -12.40 -14.92 4.16
N ARG A 164 -12.34 -16.00 4.95
CA ARG A 164 -11.05 -16.59 5.32
C ARG A 164 -10.39 -17.15 4.06
N PHE A 165 -9.11 -16.87 3.88
CA PHE A 165 -8.32 -17.43 2.80
C PHE A 165 -7.88 -18.86 3.17
N ASP A 166 -8.17 -19.81 2.28
CA ASP A 166 -7.71 -21.20 2.38
C ASP A 166 -6.91 -21.54 1.12
N LYS A 167 -5.61 -21.78 1.29
CA LYS A 167 -4.71 -22.13 0.19
C LYS A 167 -5.14 -23.42 -0.50
N LYS A 168 -5.60 -24.42 0.26
CA LYS A 168 -6.02 -25.71 -0.31
C LYS A 168 -7.20 -25.53 -1.25
N GLU A 169 -8.14 -24.65 -0.89
CA GLU A 169 -9.28 -24.34 -1.73
C GLU A 169 -8.86 -23.66 -3.06
N ILE A 170 -7.83 -22.82 -3.04
CA ILE A 170 -7.25 -22.23 -4.26
C ILE A 170 -6.53 -23.29 -5.12
N ASP A 171 -5.79 -24.21 -4.49
CA ASP A 171 -5.15 -25.33 -5.19
C ASP A 171 -6.21 -26.24 -5.85
N ASP A 172 -7.33 -26.49 -5.17
CA ASP A 172 -8.47 -27.25 -5.70
C ASP A 172 -9.15 -26.53 -6.88
N ILE A 173 -9.29 -25.19 -6.82
CA ILE A 173 -9.79 -24.38 -7.94
C ILE A 173 -8.86 -24.50 -9.15
N THR A 174 -7.55 -24.41 -8.93
CA THR A 174 -6.55 -24.52 -10.00
C THR A 174 -6.65 -25.88 -10.69
N ASN A 175 -6.69 -26.96 -9.91
CA ASN A 175 -6.82 -28.32 -10.45
C ASN A 175 -8.15 -28.54 -11.19
N GLU A 176 -9.26 -27.97 -10.69
CA GLU A 176 -10.57 -28.05 -11.34
C GLU A 176 -10.61 -27.27 -12.66
N PHE A 177 -9.94 -26.11 -12.72
CA PHE A 177 -9.80 -25.33 -13.94
C PHE A 177 -9.00 -26.10 -15.00
N VAL A 178 -7.80 -26.59 -14.64
CA VAL A 178 -6.93 -27.36 -15.55
C VAL A 178 -7.68 -28.56 -16.12
N LYS A 179 -8.26 -29.41 -15.26
CA LYS A 179 -9.05 -30.58 -15.70
C LYS A 179 -10.24 -30.21 -16.57
N GLY A 180 -10.91 -29.10 -16.26
CA GLY A 180 -12.06 -28.62 -17.04
C GLY A 180 -11.66 -28.15 -18.43
N MET A 181 -10.47 -27.56 -18.58
CA MET A 181 -9.92 -27.13 -19.86
C MET A 181 -9.28 -28.28 -20.64
N ASP A 182 -8.73 -29.31 -19.99
CA ASP A 182 -8.24 -30.53 -20.65
C ASP A 182 -9.37 -31.24 -21.42
N LEU A 183 -10.62 -31.17 -20.94
CA LEU A 183 -11.81 -31.69 -21.66
C LEU A 183 -12.15 -30.90 -22.94
N SER A 184 -11.55 -29.73 -23.14
CA SER A 184 -11.62 -28.97 -24.40
C SER A 184 -10.61 -29.46 -25.44
N GLU A 185 -9.61 -30.25 -25.02
CA GLU A 185 -8.76 -30.97 -25.93
C GLU A 185 -9.59 -32.11 -26.55
N GLY A 186 -10.10 -31.86 -27.75
CA GLY A 186 -10.52 -32.96 -28.63
C GLY A 186 -9.38 -33.98 -28.78
N PRO A 187 -9.66 -35.20 -29.27
CA PRO A 187 -8.63 -36.25 -29.38
C PRO A 187 -7.37 -35.73 -30.06
N SER A 188 -6.21 -36.07 -29.49
CA SER A 188 -4.87 -35.51 -29.77
C SER A 188 -4.34 -35.69 -31.21
N SER A 189 -5.17 -36.13 -32.15
CA SER A 189 -4.84 -36.29 -33.55
C SER A 189 -5.41 -35.12 -34.36
N THR A 190 -4.51 -34.35 -34.98
CA THR A 190 -4.77 -33.31 -35.99
C THR A 190 -5.53 -33.78 -37.24
N THR A 191 -5.99 -35.04 -37.28
CA THR A 191 -6.67 -35.67 -38.41
C THR A 191 -8.18 -35.81 -38.27
N ASP A 192 -8.79 -35.49 -37.12
CA ASP A 192 -10.25 -35.63 -36.96
C ASP A 192 -11.01 -34.30 -37.06
N LEU A 193 -10.84 -33.62 -38.21
CA LEU A 193 -11.70 -32.53 -38.68
C LEU A 193 -13.20 -32.94 -38.70
N SER A 194 -13.52 -34.22 -38.58
CA SER A 194 -14.87 -34.75 -38.55
C SER A 194 -15.63 -34.51 -37.24
N PHE A 195 -14.94 -34.36 -36.10
CA PHE A 195 -15.58 -34.16 -34.79
C PHE A 195 -16.20 -32.76 -34.66
N TYR A 196 -15.47 -31.73 -35.10
CA TYR A 196 -15.96 -30.35 -35.16
C TYR A 196 -16.83 -30.09 -36.40
N GLY A 197 -16.52 -30.74 -37.53
CA GLY A 197 -17.23 -30.61 -38.80
C GLY A 197 -18.66 -31.15 -38.81
N ARG A 198 -18.99 -32.17 -38.01
CA ARG A 198 -20.35 -32.76 -37.98
C ARG A 198 -21.37 -32.00 -37.14
N LYS A 199 -20.96 -31.06 -36.25
CA LYS A 199 -21.87 -30.30 -35.37
C LYS A 199 -21.96 -28.80 -35.65
N LEU A 200 -21.04 -28.21 -36.44
CA LEU A 200 -20.87 -26.75 -36.51
C LEU A 200 -20.70 -26.20 -37.94
N SER A 201 -21.39 -26.77 -38.93
CA SER A 201 -21.47 -26.17 -40.27
C SER A 201 -22.21 -24.82 -40.22
N GLY A 202 -21.49 -23.70 -40.34
CA GLY A 202 -22.10 -22.36 -40.49
C GLY A 202 -21.67 -21.27 -39.50
N ALA A 203 -20.58 -21.47 -38.73
CA ALA A 203 -20.08 -20.43 -37.82
C ALA A 203 -19.56 -19.21 -38.61
N THR A 204 -20.33 -18.12 -38.59
CA THR A 204 -19.93 -16.81 -39.13
C THR A 204 -19.55 -15.86 -38.00
N ILE A 205 -18.76 -14.81 -38.29
CA ILE A 205 -18.53 -13.72 -37.32
C ILE A 205 -19.85 -13.18 -36.77
N LYS A 206 -20.88 -13.06 -37.61
CA LYS A 206 -22.22 -12.59 -37.19
C LYS A 206 -22.82 -13.52 -36.13
N HIS A 207 -22.76 -14.84 -36.34
CA HIS A 207 -23.22 -15.83 -35.37
C HIS A 207 -22.41 -15.75 -34.07
N PHE A 208 -21.08 -15.67 -34.18
CA PHE A 208 -20.18 -15.54 -33.04
C PHE A 208 -20.50 -14.31 -32.19
N LYS A 209 -20.62 -13.12 -32.83
CA LYS A 209 -20.99 -11.87 -32.15
C LYS A 209 -22.33 -11.99 -31.41
N LYS A 210 -23.33 -12.62 -32.05
CA LYS A 210 -24.63 -12.89 -31.42
C LYS A 210 -24.47 -13.73 -30.16
N LYS A 211 -23.73 -14.84 -30.23
CA LYS A 211 -23.47 -15.71 -29.07
C LYS A 211 -22.69 -15.01 -27.95
N MET A 212 -21.66 -14.24 -28.29
CA MET A 212 -20.91 -13.48 -27.28
C MET A 212 -21.79 -12.47 -26.55
N ARG A 213 -22.74 -11.80 -27.23
CA ARG A 213 -23.72 -10.92 -26.59
C ARG A 213 -24.67 -11.65 -25.64
N GLU A 214 -25.03 -12.89 -25.95
CA GLU A 214 -25.81 -13.75 -25.05
C GLU A 214 -25.01 -14.07 -23.77
N TYR A 215 -23.70 -14.30 -23.89
CA TYR A 215 -22.83 -14.66 -22.76
C TYR A 215 -22.37 -13.46 -21.94
N LEU A 216 -22.19 -12.32 -22.61
CA LEU A 216 -21.63 -11.08 -22.08
C LEU A 216 -22.63 -9.93 -22.30
N PRO A 217 -23.71 -9.82 -21.51
CA PRO A 217 -24.70 -8.78 -21.68
C PRO A 217 -24.07 -7.37 -21.56
N GLY A 218 -24.33 -6.53 -22.57
CA GLY A 218 -23.85 -5.15 -22.63
C GLY A 218 -22.51 -4.92 -23.34
N VAL A 219 -21.94 -5.93 -24.00
CA VAL A 219 -20.73 -5.75 -24.84
C VAL A 219 -21.07 -4.94 -26.11
N ALA A 220 -20.33 -3.86 -26.35
CA ALA A 220 -20.50 -2.95 -27.48
C ALA A 220 -19.94 -3.55 -28.79
N ASP A 221 -20.32 -3.00 -29.95
CA ASP A 221 -19.89 -3.51 -31.26
C ASP A 221 -18.42 -3.21 -31.59
N ASP A 222 -17.90 -2.12 -31.03
CA ASP A 222 -16.53 -1.63 -31.13
C ASP A 222 -15.61 -2.16 -30.01
N ASP A 223 -16.10 -3.05 -29.15
CA ASP A 223 -15.35 -3.61 -28.03
C ASP A 223 -14.10 -4.39 -28.48
N ALA A 224 -13.05 -4.35 -27.66
CA ALA A 224 -11.78 -5.03 -27.91
C ALA A 224 -11.95 -6.53 -28.20
N LEU A 225 -12.92 -7.20 -27.60
CA LEU A 225 -13.25 -8.60 -27.90
C LEU A 225 -13.54 -8.81 -29.40
N PHE A 226 -14.36 -7.93 -29.99
CA PHE A 226 -14.73 -8.04 -31.40
C PHE A 226 -13.67 -7.50 -32.36
N GLN A 227 -12.80 -6.61 -31.88
CA GLN A 227 -11.60 -6.22 -32.62
C GLN A 227 -10.61 -7.40 -32.68
N SER A 228 -10.31 -8.04 -31.55
CA SER A 228 -9.48 -9.25 -31.49
C SER A 228 -10.06 -10.38 -32.35
N LEU A 229 -11.37 -10.58 -32.33
CA LEU A 229 -12.04 -11.58 -33.18
C LEU A 229 -11.83 -11.30 -34.67
N GLN A 230 -11.92 -10.04 -35.09
CA GLN A 230 -11.68 -9.66 -36.47
C GLN A 230 -10.23 -9.90 -36.88
N SER A 231 -9.28 -9.54 -36.02
CA SER A 231 -7.85 -9.80 -36.25
C SER A 231 -7.57 -11.29 -36.34
N ALA A 232 -8.11 -12.10 -35.42
CA ALA A 232 -7.99 -13.56 -35.46
C ALA A 232 -8.56 -14.14 -36.76
N ASN A 233 -9.79 -13.75 -37.12
CA ASN A 233 -10.40 -14.24 -38.35
C ASN A 233 -9.64 -13.82 -39.62
N ARG A 234 -9.03 -12.64 -39.64
CA ARG A 234 -8.20 -12.19 -40.77
C ARG A 234 -6.89 -12.98 -40.89
N SER A 235 -6.36 -13.45 -39.75
CA SER A 235 -5.13 -14.25 -39.70
C SER A 235 -5.30 -15.70 -40.17
N PHE A 236 -6.53 -16.20 -40.26
CA PHE A 236 -6.82 -17.53 -40.78
C PHE A 236 -6.96 -17.52 -42.31
N ASP A 237 -6.53 -18.63 -42.92
CA ASP A 237 -6.79 -18.94 -44.32
C ASP A 237 -8.29 -18.92 -44.60
N LYS A 238 -8.67 -18.36 -45.76
CA LYS A 238 -10.09 -18.11 -46.10
C LYS A 238 -10.95 -19.37 -46.00
N GLU A 239 -10.38 -20.51 -46.39
CA GLU A 239 -11.04 -21.82 -46.40
C GLU A 239 -11.19 -22.41 -44.98
N GLU A 240 -10.28 -22.09 -44.06
CA GLU A 240 -10.30 -22.59 -42.68
C GLU A 240 -11.17 -21.73 -41.73
N ARG A 241 -11.46 -20.48 -42.09
CA ARG A 241 -12.16 -19.52 -41.21
C ARG A 241 -13.41 -20.08 -40.51
N PRO A 242 -14.36 -20.74 -41.21
CA PRO A 242 -15.56 -21.26 -40.54
C PRO A 242 -15.23 -22.31 -39.47
N LEU A 243 -14.24 -23.17 -39.74
CA LEU A 243 -13.80 -24.21 -38.82
C LEU A 243 -13.09 -23.59 -37.60
N ARG A 244 -12.16 -22.66 -37.82
CA ARG A 244 -11.44 -21.97 -36.74
C ARG A 244 -12.38 -21.16 -35.85
N LEU A 245 -13.36 -20.47 -36.43
CA LEU A 245 -14.40 -19.77 -35.67
C LEU A 245 -15.26 -20.72 -34.85
N ALA A 246 -15.61 -21.89 -35.39
CA ALA A 246 -16.34 -22.92 -34.67
C ALA A 246 -15.54 -23.49 -33.49
N GLN A 247 -14.24 -23.75 -33.69
CA GLN A 247 -13.32 -24.20 -32.64
C GLN A 247 -13.20 -23.16 -31.52
N LEU A 248 -12.93 -21.90 -31.87
CA LEU A 248 -12.84 -20.79 -30.92
C LEU A 248 -14.13 -20.64 -30.11
N MET A 249 -15.30 -20.76 -30.75
CA MET A 249 -16.59 -20.70 -30.06
C MET A 249 -16.78 -21.86 -29.07
N TYR A 250 -16.35 -23.07 -29.43
CA TYR A 250 -16.39 -24.25 -28.54
C TYR A 250 -15.44 -24.09 -27.34
N GLU A 251 -14.22 -23.62 -27.58
CA GLU A 251 -13.23 -23.38 -26.53
C GLU A 251 -13.72 -22.30 -25.54
N LEU A 252 -14.31 -21.20 -26.03
CA LEU A 252 -14.93 -20.18 -25.16
C LEU A 252 -16.15 -20.69 -24.39
N GLU A 253 -16.99 -21.53 -25.00
CA GLU A 253 -18.13 -22.16 -24.32
C GLU A 253 -17.65 -23.10 -23.19
N THR A 254 -16.57 -23.84 -23.45
CA THR A 254 -15.95 -24.71 -22.45
C THR A 254 -15.37 -23.90 -21.28
N LEU A 255 -14.63 -22.83 -21.58
CA LEU A 255 -14.12 -21.89 -20.58
C LEU A 255 -15.26 -21.31 -19.74
N ARG A 256 -16.34 -20.85 -20.39
CA ARG A 256 -17.53 -20.31 -19.72
C ARG A 256 -18.17 -21.33 -18.78
N SER A 257 -18.30 -22.58 -19.23
CA SER A 257 -18.88 -23.68 -18.45
C SER A 257 -18.00 -24.02 -17.23
N CYS A 258 -16.69 -24.15 -17.44
CA CYS A 258 -15.71 -24.42 -16.39
C CYS A 258 -15.74 -23.33 -15.30
N LEU A 259 -15.61 -22.06 -15.68
CA LEU A 259 -15.65 -20.93 -14.74
C LEU A 259 -16.99 -20.87 -13.99
N LYS A 260 -18.11 -21.11 -14.67
CA LYS A 260 -19.44 -21.16 -14.03
C LYS A 260 -19.52 -22.30 -13.01
N GLY A 261 -18.97 -23.48 -13.33
CA GLY A 261 -18.88 -24.61 -12.42
C GLY A 261 -18.11 -24.27 -11.14
N ILE A 262 -16.91 -23.70 -11.30
CA ILE A 262 -16.03 -23.28 -10.19
C ILE A 262 -16.74 -22.27 -9.27
N ILE A 263 -17.35 -21.23 -9.87
CA ILE A 263 -18.05 -20.17 -9.15
C ILE A 263 -19.26 -20.73 -8.39
N ASN A 264 -20.08 -21.56 -9.05
CA ASN A 264 -21.30 -22.10 -8.47
C ASN A 264 -21.03 -23.12 -7.36
N LYS A 265 -19.94 -23.87 -7.45
CA LYS A 265 -19.52 -24.83 -6.42
C LYS A 265 -19.02 -24.15 -5.14
N ARG A 266 -18.60 -22.89 -5.23
CA ARG A 266 -17.99 -22.11 -4.13
C ARG A 266 -18.70 -20.77 -3.92
N PRO A 267 -20.02 -20.78 -3.62
CA PRO A 267 -20.79 -19.56 -3.47
C PRO A 267 -20.28 -18.69 -2.30
N HIS A 268 -19.62 -19.28 -1.30
CA HIS A 268 -19.02 -18.53 -0.19
C HIS A 268 -17.88 -17.61 -0.64
N LEU A 269 -17.12 -17.96 -1.69
CA LEU A 269 -16.05 -17.12 -2.23
C LEU A 269 -16.57 -16.09 -3.25
N PHE A 270 -17.46 -16.53 -4.14
CA PHE A 270 -17.79 -15.78 -5.36
C PHE A 270 -19.17 -15.11 -5.36
N LEU A 271 -20.08 -15.46 -4.45
CA LEU A 271 -21.42 -14.87 -4.38
C LEU A 271 -21.61 -14.12 -3.06
N ARG A 272 -22.46 -13.10 -3.05
CA ARG A 272 -22.82 -12.39 -1.82
C ARG A 272 -23.56 -13.31 -0.85
N LYS A 273 -23.33 -13.13 0.47
CA LYS A 273 -24.09 -13.91 1.47
C LYS A 273 -25.59 -13.66 1.33
N SER A 274 -26.37 -14.71 1.12
CA SER A 274 -27.83 -14.64 1.16
C SER A 274 -28.31 -14.72 2.61
N LYS A 275 -29.31 -13.92 2.98
CA LYS A 275 -29.89 -13.92 4.35
C LYS A 275 -30.54 -15.26 4.74
N LYS A 276 -30.70 -16.21 3.81
CA LYS A 276 -31.59 -17.37 3.96
C LYS A 276 -30.91 -18.72 4.26
N ILE A 277 -29.59 -18.92 4.05
CA ILE A 277 -29.06 -20.29 3.87
C ILE A 277 -27.76 -20.67 4.65
N GLN A 278 -27.07 -19.80 5.40
CA GLN A 278 -25.72 -20.18 5.90
C GLN A 278 -25.43 -20.01 7.39
N PRO A 279 -24.47 -20.81 7.94
CA PRO A 279 -24.07 -20.78 9.33
C PRO A 279 -23.50 -19.42 9.73
N ALA A 280 -23.44 -19.17 11.02
CA ALA A 280 -23.14 -17.91 11.69
C ALA A 280 -22.34 -16.88 10.87
N PRO A 281 -22.82 -15.63 10.78
CA PRO A 281 -22.08 -14.60 10.07
C PRO A 281 -20.68 -14.43 10.66
N LEU A 282 -19.65 -14.77 9.89
CA LEU A 282 -18.33 -14.16 10.09
C LEU A 282 -18.49 -12.64 9.90
N ILE A 283 -18.20 -11.88 10.95
CA ILE A 283 -18.22 -10.42 10.98
C ILE A 283 -16.77 -9.93 10.96
N VAL A 284 -16.43 -9.15 9.94
CA VAL A 284 -15.07 -8.64 9.74
C VAL A 284 -15.11 -7.12 9.72
N VAL A 285 -14.28 -6.49 10.55
CA VAL A 285 -14.08 -5.04 10.59
C VAL A 285 -12.63 -4.72 10.27
N ARG A 286 -12.42 -3.72 9.40
CA ARG A 286 -11.07 -3.26 9.07
C ARG A 286 -10.53 -2.38 10.19
N MET A 287 -9.39 -2.79 10.74
CA MET A 287 -8.57 -1.98 11.63
C MET A 287 -7.45 -1.37 10.81
N PHE A 288 -7.56 -0.06 10.58
CA PHE A 288 -6.61 0.71 9.81
C PHE A 288 -5.37 1.02 10.63
N GLU A 289 -4.21 0.96 9.98
CA GLU A 289 -2.90 1.22 10.61
C GLU A 289 -2.19 2.35 9.85
N ASP A 290 -1.96 3.47 10.53
CA ASP A 290 -1.17 4.60 10.02
C ASP A 290 -0.02 4.88 11.00
N GLY A 291 1.12 4.26 10.71
CA GLY A 291 2.24 4.22 11.64
C GLY A 291 1.87 3.53 12.95
N ASP A 292 2.06 4.22 14.08
CA ASP A 292 1.71 3.71 15.40
C ASP A 292 0.20 3.84 15.73
N HIS A 293 -0.58 4.48 14.87
CA HIS A 293 -2.00 4.71 15.10
C HIS A 293 -2.85 3.58 14.54
N GLN A 294 -3.72 3.03 15.37
CA GLN A 294 -4.69 2.00 15.00
C GLN A 294 -6.10 2.49 15.26
N PHE A 295 -6.98 2.40 14.25
CA PHE A 295 -8.35 2.89 14.34
C PHE A 295 -9.27 2.13 13.39
N VAL A 296 -10.58 2.23 13.59
CA VAL A 296 -11.60 1.62 12.72
C VAL A 296 -12.51 2.69 12.16
N MET A 297 -13.03 2.48 10.95
CA MET A 297 -14.16 3.29 10.47
C MET A 297 -15.36 3.06 11.39
N LYS A 298 -15.87 4.13 12.00
CA LYS A 298 -16.95 4.07 12.99
C LYS A 298 -18.20 3.39 12.42
N THR A 299 -18.55 3.71 11.18
CA THR A 299 -19.70 3.13 10.48
C THR A 299 -19.54 1.63 10.24
N GLU A 300 -18.35 1.17 9.89
CA GLU A 300 -18.07 -0.26 9.71
C GLU A 300 -18.23 -1.02 11.02
N LEU A 301 -17.72 -0.46 12.13
CA LEU A 301 -17.88 -1.04 13.45
C LEU A 301 -19.35 -1.06 13.89
N LEU A 302 -20.04 0.08 13.85
CA LEU A 302 -21.42 0.19 14.35
C LEU A 302 -22.39 -0.73 13.61
N LYS A 303 -22.23 -0.87 12.29
CA LYS A 303 -22.98 -1.84 11.48
C LYS A 303 -22.64 -3.28 11.82
N ALA A 304 -21.36 -3.55 12.08
CA ALA A 304 -20.91 -4.88 12.46
C ALA A 304 -21.45 -5.32 13.83
N ILE A 305 -21.76 -4.37 14.72
CA ILE A 305 -22.32 -4.63 16.05
C ILE A 305 -23.82 -4.35 16.18
N ASP A 306 -24.51 -4.18 15.05
CA ASP A 306 -25.97 -3.97 14.93
C ASP A 306 -26.52 -2.78 15.77
N LEU A 307 -25.73 -1.72 15.92
CA LEU A 307 -26.12 -0.48 16.61
C LEU A 307 -26.59 0.62 15.65
N ASP A 308 -26.66 0.34 14.35
CA ASP A 308 -26.90 1.35 13.33
C ASP A 308 -28.35 1.31 12.81
N VAL A 309 -29.24 2.09 13.46
CA VAL A 309 -30.67 2.16 13.06
C VAL A 309 -30.95 3.32 12.10
N ASN A 310 -30.04 4.29 11.90
CA ASN A 310 -30.32 5.51 11.10
C ASN A 310 -29.06 6.29 10.63
N TYR A 311 -28.02 5.64 10.11
CA TYR A 311 -26.88 6.38 9.53
C TYR A 311 -27.20 6.92 8.12
N SER A 312 -27.28 8.24 7.98
CA SER A 312 -27.16 8.91 6.68
C SER A 312 -25.69 8.88 6.24
N PRO A 313 -25.39 8.63 4.94
CA PRO A 313 -24.02 8.67 4.46
C PRO A 313 -23.46 10.08 4.63
N LYS A 314 -22.67 10.29 5.70
CA LYS A 314 -21.88 11.52 5.83
C LYS A 314 -20.80 11.52 4.75
N VAL A 315 -20.55 12.68 4.17
CA VAL A 315 -19.47 12.92 3.19
C VAL A 315 -18.07 12.62 3.79
N VAL A 316 -18.00 12.62 5.12
CA VAL A 316 -16.83 12.31 5.93
C VAL A 316 -17.10 11.02 6.72
N CYS A 317 -16.14 10.08 6.69
CA CYS A 317 -16.20 8.87 7.49
C CYS A 317 -15.38 9.04 8.78
N GLU A 318 -16.09 9.20 9.90
CA GLU A 318 -15.51 9.24 11.23
C GLU A 318 -14.80 7.93 11.59
N VAL A 319 -13.77 8.01 12.42
CA VAL A 319 -13.05 6.85 12.96
C VAL A 319 -13.21 6.75 14.48
N LEU A 320 -12.96 5.57 15.01
CA LEU A 320 -12.77 5.32 16.43
C LEU A 320 -11.36 4.78 16.64
N ASP A 321 -10.62 5.37 17.58
CA ASP A 321 -9.33 4.84 17.99
C ASP A 321 -9.50 3.43 18.56
N MET A 322 -8.57 2.52 18.29
CA MET A 322 -8.70 1.15 18.79
C MET A 322 -8.76 1.08 20.31
N LYS A 323 -8.13 2.03 21.02
CA LYS A 323 -8.28 2.14 22.47
C LYS A 323 -9.74 2.42 22.85
N ASP A 324 -10.39 3.38 22.17
CA ASP A 324 -11.80 3.70 22.40
C ASP A 324 -12.72 2.52 22.08
N VAL A 325 -12.41 1.75 21.03
CA VAL A 325 -13.14 0.52 20.68
C VAL A 325 -13.08 -0.48 21.83
N LEU A 326 -11.88 -0.74 22.35
CA LEU A 326 -11.63 -1.70 23.41
C LEU A 326 -12.13 -1.25 24.79
N GLU A 327 -12.36 0.04 25.00
CA GLU A 327 -12.88 0.59 26.26
C GLU A 327 -14.40 0.74 26.23
N LYS A 328 -14.96 1.35 25.17
CA LYS A 328 -16.38 1.71 25.09
C LYS A 328 -17.27 0.63 24.49
N TYR A 329 -16.71 -0.18 23.59
CA TYR A 329 -17.46 -1.20 22.85
C TYR A 329 -17.05 -2.62 23.22
N LYS A 330 -16.20 -2.78 24.26
CA LYS A 330 -15.72 -4.07 24.74
C LYS A 330 -16.86 -5.08 24.89
N ASP A 331 -17.88 -4.71 25.65
CA ASP A 331 -18.99 -5.61 25.92
C ASP A 331 -19.76 -5.95 24.65
N HIS A 332 -19.82 -5.10 23.63
CA HIS A 332 -20.47 -5.43 22.35
C HIS A 332 -19.61 -6.38 21.51
N VAL A 333 -18.29 -6.13 21.46
CA VAL A 333 -17.33 -6.99 20.76
C VAL A 333 -17.25 -8.36 21.41
N ASP A 334 -17.11 -8.42 22.74
CA ASP A 334 -17.10 -9.65 23.54
C ASP A 334 -18.48 -10.34 23.49
N ARG A 335 -19.58 -9.58 23.51
CA ARG A 335 -20.92 -10.14 23.34
C ARG A 335 -21.12 -10.72 21.95
N ILE A 336 -20.55 -10.22 20.86
CA ILE A 336 -20.69 -10.89 19.55
C ILE A 336 -19.98 -12.26 19.56
N GLU A 337 -18.96 -12.44 20.40
CA GLU A 337 -18.33 -13.75 20.61
C GLU A 337 -19.18 -14.70 21.50
N VAL A 338 -20.13 -14.18 22.28
CA VAL A 338 -20.90 -14.93 23.31
C VAL A 338 -22.42 -14.99 23.05
N ILE A 339 -22.97 -14.06 22.26
CA ILE A 339 -24.39 -14.00 21.88
C ILE A 339 -24.63 -15.18 20.95
N LEU A 340 -25.13 -16.27 21.52
CA LEU A 340 -26.40 -16.89 21.16
C LEU A 340 -26.66 -18.01 22.21
N VAL A 341 -27.00 -17.67 23.45
CA VAL A 341 -27.40 -18.69 24.46
C VAL A 341 -28.91 -18.73 24.68
N TYR A 342 -29.68 -17.76 24.16
CA TYR A 342 -31.12 -17.64 24.48
C TYR A 342 -32.10 -17.85 23.31
N GLN A 343 -31.65 -18.20 22.11
CA GLN A 343 -32.54 -18.59 21.02
C GLN A 343 -32.31 -20.06 20.63
N ARG A 344 -33.40 -20.81 20.49
CA ARG A 344 -33.52 -22.28 20.44
C ARG A 344 -32.72 -23.02 19.35
N ASN A 345 -31.83 -22.37 18.61
CA ASN A 345 -30.82 -22.96 17.72
C ASN A 345 -29.68 -21.96 17.45
N PRO A 346 -28.59 -21.97 18.24
CA PRO A 346 -27.54 -20.95 18.10
C PRO A 346 -26.44 -21.33 17.11
N ILE A 347 -26.06 -20.39 16.23
CA ILE A 347 -24.86 -20.49 15.37
C ILE A 347 -23.82 -19.43 15.81
N PRO A 348 -22.62 -19.78 16.27
CA PRO A 348 -21.66 -18.85 16.88
C PRO A 348 -21.10 -17.81 15.89
N LEU A 349 -21.38 -16.51 16.11
CA LEU A 349 -20.81 -15.41 15.33
C LEU A 349 -19.32 -15.25 15.64
N PHE A 350 -18.48 -15.21 14.59
CA PHE A 350 -17.05 -14.98 14.74
C PHE A 350 -16.73 -13.54 14.34
N PHE A 351 -16.44 -12.68 15.33
CA PHE A 351 -15.97 -11.32 15.10
C PHE A 351 -14.45 -11.29 14.88
N GLN A 352 -14.00 -10.56 13.87
CA GLN A 352 -12.59 -10.43 13.51
C GLN A 352 -12.24 -9.00 13.13
N PHE A 353 -11.16 -8.47 13.71
CA PHE A 353 -10.47 -7.29 13.18
C PHE A 353 -9.39 -7.73 12.21
N ILE A 354 -9.41 -7.18 11.00
CA ILE A 354 -8.36 -7.40 9.99
C ILE A 354 -7.49 -6.15 9.86
N ARG A 355 -6.17 -6.35 9.91
CA ARG A 355 -5.18 -5.27 9.80
C ARG A 355 -5.18 -4.74 8.37
N THR A 356 -5.36 -3.43 8.24
CA THR A 356 -5.50 -2.74 6.96
C THR A 356 -4.53 -1.55 6.93
N PRO A 357 -3.29 -1.71 6.43
CA PRO A 357 -2.33 -0.61 6.41
C PRO A 357 -2.81 0.52 5.49
N ILE A 358 -2.57 1.77 5.90
CA ILE A 358 -2.76 2.92 5.01
C ILE A 358 -1.56 3.00 4.05
N LEU A 359 -1.81 2.65 2.80
CA LEU A 359 -0.77 2.60 1.77
C LEU A 359 -0.67 3.95 1.04
N ARG A 360 0.55 4.33 0.69
CA ARG A 360 0.88 5.56 -0.04
C ARG A 360 1.96 5.26 -1.07
N SER A 361 1.82 5.80 -2.27
CA SER A 361 2.95 5.99 -3.17
C SER A 361 3.58 7.36 -2.89
N LYS A 362 4.73 7.65 -3.51
CA LYS A 362 5.50 8.88 -3.26
C LYS A 362 4.65 10.14 -3.36
N HIS A 363 3.76 10.22 -4.36
CA HIS A 363 3.00 11.44 -4.60
C HIS A 363 1.52 11.37 -4.20
N LYS A 364 0.96 10.19 -3.93
CA LYS A 364 -0.48 10.02 -3.75
C LYS A 364 -0.84 8.89 -2.77
N ALA A 365 -1.95 9.04 -2.04
CA ALA A 365 -2.45 7.96 -1.20
C ALA A 365 -3.13 6.88 -2.06
N VAL A 366 -3.04 5.61 -1.64
CA VAL A 366 -3.77 4.52 -2.27
C VAL A 366 -5.25 4.63 -1.87
N PRO A 367 -6.20 4.68 -2.83
CA PRO A 367 -7.62 4.74 -2.51
C PRO A 367 -8.10 3.57 -1.65
N ILE A 368 -8.94 3.87 -0.67
CA ILE A 368 -9.58 2.87 0.20
C ILE A 368 -11.04 2.77 -0.21
N ARG A 369 -11.46 1.56 -0.55
CA ARG A 369 -12.86 1.30 -0.91
C ARG A 369 -13.77 1.25 0.32
N LEU A 370 -14.94 1.88 0.26
CA LEU A 370 -15.97 1.77 1.30
C LEU A 370 -16.70 0.42 1.21
N ILE A 371 -17.09 -0.17 2.36
CA ILE A 371 -17.70 -1.51 2.38
C ILE A 371 -19.09 -1.56 1.71
N ASP A 372 -19.93 -0.56 1.91
CA ASP A 372 -21.33 -0.56 1.45
C ASP A 372 -21.58 0.32 0.22
N SER A 373 -20.52 0.78 -0.47
CA SER A 373 -20.66 1.56 -1.70
C SER A 373 -19.59 1.23 -2.75
N LEU A 374 -19.74 1.80 -3.94
CA LEU A 374 -18.71 1.78 -4.99
C LEU A 374 -17.74 2.95 -4.86
N GLU A 375 -17.88 3.75 -3.81
CA GLU A 375 -17.07 4.94 -3.61
C GLU A 375 -15.76 4.62 -2.89
N PHE A 376 -14.83 5.56 -3.02
CA PHE A 376 -13.49 5.47 -2.49
C PHE A 376 -13.19 6.68 -1.63
N CYS A 377 -12.36 6.47 -0.63
CA CYS A 377 -11.93 7.50 0.30
C CYS A 377 -10.41 7.45 0.53
N VAL A 378 -9.86 8.52 1.08
CA VAL A 378 -8.49 8.61 1.60
C VAL A 378 -8.53 9.27 2.97
N LEU A 379 -7.46 9.14 3.77
CA LEU A 379 -7.37 9.93 5.00
C LEU A 379 -7.41 11.42 4.66
N ALA A 380 -8.11 12.20 5.48
CA ALA A 380 -8.26 13.64 5.27
C ALA A 380 -6.90 14.35 5.21
N VAL A 381 -5.94 13.93 6.04
CA VAL A 381 -4.59 14.49 6.00
C VAL A 381 -3.89 14.21 4.67
N ASP A 382 -4.06 13.03 4.07
CA ASP A 382 -3.49 12.72 2.76
C ASP A 382 -4.13 13.58 1.67
N GLY A 383 -5.46 13.75 1.73
CA GLY A 383 -6.17 14.67 0.84
C GLY A 383 -5.70 16.12 0.95
N LEU A 384 -5.41 16.61 2.16
CA LEU A 384 -4.87 17.96 2.36
C LEU A 384 -3.51 18.11 1.68
N PHE A 385 -2.60 17.15 1.87
CA PHE A 385 -1.28 17.20 1.22
C PHE A 385 -1.39 17.11 -0.31
N GLU A 386 -2.33 16.34 -0.86
CA GLU A 386 -2.61 16.36 -2.31
C GLU A 386 -3.07 17.73 -2.80
N VAL A 387 -4.00 18.39 -2.09
CA VAL A 387 -4.49 19.74 -2.43
C VAL A 387 -3.37 20.76 -2.35
N LEU A 388 -2.55 20.74 -1.29
CA LEU A 388 -1.42 21.64 -1.14
C LEU A 388 -0.38 21.43 -2.25
N LYS A 389 -0.12 20.19 -2.65
CA LYS A 389 0.79 19.88 -3.76
C LYS A 389 0.25 20.42 -5.09
N GLU A 390 -1.05 20.29 -5.35
CA GLU A 390 -1.69 20.90 -6.52
C GLU A 390 -1.50 22.41 -6.54
N ILE A 391 -1.75 23.10 -5.41
CA ILE A 391 -1.58 24.55 -5.28
C ILE A 391 -0.12 24.98 -5.50
N ILE A 392 0.83 24.21 -4.93
CA ILE A 392 2.25 24.56 -4.91
C ILE A 392 2.94 24.25 -6.24
N LEU A 393 2.77 23.04 -6.78
CA LEU A 393 3.51 22.56 -7.95
C LEU A 393 2.69 22.61 -9.25
N GLY A 394 1.38 22.35 -9.15
CA GLY A 394 0.46 22.45 -10.30
C GLY A 394 0.17 23.92 -10.60
N VAL A 395 -0.65 24.55 -9.76
CA VAL A 395 -1.07 25.94 -9.93
C VAL A 395 0.11 26.90 -9.85
N LYS A 396 1.06 26.65 -8.94
CA LYS A 396 2.19 27.54 -8.59
C LYS A 396 1.73 28.87 -8.01
N LEU A 397 0.64 28.81 -7.24
CA LEU A 397 -0.11 29.96 -6.77
C LEU A 397 0.78 31.06 -6.18
N PHE A 398 1.71 30.67 -5.31
CA PHE A 398 2.56 31.59 -4.56
C PHE A 398 3.66 32.27 -5.38
N GLN A 399 3.83 31.91 -6.66
CA GLN A 399 4.76 32.57 -7.58
C GLN A 399 4.16 33.80 -8.27
N HIS A 400 2.82 33.91 -8.31
CA HIS A 400 2.14 34.92 -9.12
C HIS A 400 1.01 35.67 -8.43
N VAL A 401 0.49 35.20 -7.29
CA VAL A 401 -0.49 35.98 -6.52
C VAL A 401 0.14 37.24 -5.94
N GLU A 402 -0.59 38.36 -5.94
CA GLU A 402 -0.19 39.63 -5.31
C GLU A 402 -0.52 39.64 -3.80
N GLU A 403 -1.69 39.16 -3.43
CA GLU A 403 -2.16 39.08 -2.03
C GLU A 403 -2.27 37.65 -1.49
N TRP A 404 -2.35 37.50 -0.17
CA TRP A 404 -2.49 36.18 0.44
C TRP A 404 -3.85 35.59 0.03
N PRO A 405 -3.92 34.36 -0.52
CA PRO A 405 -5.14 33.84 -1.14
C PRO A 405 -6.15 33.34 -0.10
N ILE A 406 -6.71 34.25 0.71
CA ILE A 406 -7.64 33.94 1.80
C ILE A 406 -8.84 33.12 1.30
N ALA A 407 -9.38 33.45 0.13
CA ALA A 407 -10.52 32.74 -0.46
C ALA A 407 -10.22 31.25 -0.71
N ILE A 408 -9.01 30.92 -1.17
CA ILE A 408 -8.59 29.53 -1.40
C ILE A 408 -8.50 28.78 -0.07
N PHE A 409 -7.88 29.36 0.95
CA PHE A 409 -7.81 28.72 2.27
C PHE A 409 -9.18 28.58 2.93
N LYS A 410 -10.10 29.54 2.74
CA LYS A 410 -11.50 29.38 3.15
C LYS A 410 -12.16 28.17 2.48
N GLN A 411 -11.93 27.95 1.19
CA GLN A 411 -12.42 26.75 0.49
C GLN A 411 -11.82 25.47 1.06
N ILE A 412 -10.50 25.43 1.30
CA ILE A 412 -9.82 24.29 1.92
C ILE A 412 -10.46 23.95 3.28
N HIS A 413 -10.77 24.96 4.10
CA HIS A 413 -11.42 24.77 5.40
C HIS A 413 -12.84 24.22 5.34
N THR A 414 -13.54 24.30 4.19
CA THR A 414 -14.86 23.65 4.04
C THR A 414 -14.79 22.12 4.05
N VAL A 415 -13.61 21.56 3.76
CA VAL A 415 -13.36 20.10 3.72
C VAL A 415 -12.45 19.65 4.86
N PHE A 416 -11.43 20.47 5.20
CA PHE A 416 -10.44 20.18 6.23
C PHE A 416 -10.74 21.01 7.49
N ASP A 417 -11.70 20.52 8.29
CA ASP A 417 -12.19 21.20 9.48
C ASP A 417 -11.27 20.97 10.67
N SER A 418 -10.69 22.06 11.18
CA SER A 418 -9.81 22.05 12.35
C SER A 418 -10.53 21.69 13.65
N LYS A 419 -11.87 21.70 13.69
CA LYS A 419 -12.67 21.33 14.86
C LYS A 419 -12.81 19.82 15.03
N VAL A 420 -12.57 19.04 13.98
CA VAL A 420 -12.64 17.57 14.04
C VAL A 420 -11.37 17.05 14.73
N ASN A 421 -11.52 16.60 15.98
CA ASN A 421 -10.42 16.25 16.89
C ASN A 421 -9.82 14.85 16.69
N ASN A 422 -10.22 14.13 15.64
CA ASN A 422 -9.74 12.79 15.33
C ASN A 422 -9.48 12.64 13.83
N PRO A 423 -8.61 11.70 13.42
CA PRO A 423 -8.47 11.32 12.03
C PRO A 423 -9.82 10.96 11.39
N TYR A 424 -10.00 11.27 10.12
CA TYR A 424 -11.18 10.85 9.37
C TYR A 424 -10.84 10.55 7.92
N PHE A 425 -11.73 9.83 7.24
CA PHE A 425 -11.63 9.65 5.80
C PHE A 425 -12.54 10.62 5.07
N ILE A 426 -12.06 11.13 3.94
CA ILE A 426 -12.84 11.94 3.01
C ILE A 426 -13.14 11.16 1.74
N ASN A 427 -14.33 11.34 1.20
CA ASN A 427 -14.67 10.79 -0.10
C ASN A 427 -13.82 11.43 -1.21
N LEU A 428 -13.34 10.62 -2.15
CA LEU A 428 -12.54 11.11 -3.28
C LEU A 428 -13.35 12.01 -4.23
N SER A 429 -14.66 11.85 -4.32
CA SER A 429 -15.52 12.77 -5.09
C SER A 429 -15.48 14.19 -4.53
N LEU A 430 -15.61 14.35 -3.20
CA LEU A 430 -15.49 15.64 -2.52
C LEU A 430 -14.08 16.23 -2.71
N LEU A 431 -13.03 15.42 -2.55
CA LEU A 431 -11.65 15.87 -2.72
C LEU A 431 -11.37 16.37 -4.14
N ASN A 432 -11.86 15.66 -5.16
CA ASN A 432 -11.70 16.04 -6.56
C ASN A 432 -12.51 17.30 -6.89
N ASN A 433 -13.73 17.44 -6.35
CA ASN A 433 -14.52 18.67 -6.50
C ASN A 433 -13.82 19.88 -5.89
N LEU A 434 -13.18 19.72 -4.72
CA LEU A 434 -12.39 20.78 -4.11
C LEU A 434 -11.19 21.17 -5.00
N LYS A 435 -10.43 20.21 -5.52
CA LYS A 435 -9.28 20.50 -6.39
C LYS A 435 -9.69 21.21 -7.68
N LYS A 436 -10.77 20.75 -8.33
CA LYS A 436 -11.38 21.45 -9.48
C LYS A 436 -11.77 22.88 -9.15
N SER A 437 -12.50 23.07 -8.05
CA SER A 437 -12.94 24.40 -7.62
C SER A 437 -11.76 25.34 -7.31
N ILE A 438 -10.70 24.85 -6.67
CA ILE A 438 -9.48 25.62 -6.43
C ILE A 438 -8.83 26.02 -7.76
N ASN A 439 -8.70 25.07 -8.70
CA ASN A 439 -8.11 25.32 -10.01
C ASN A 439 -8.89 26.37 -10.81
N GLU A 440 -10.22 26.31 -10.79
CA GLU A 440 -11.11 27.29 -11.44
C GLU A 440 -11.02 28.69 -10.82
N ASN A 441 -10.82 28.76 -9.50
CA ASN A 441 -10.73 30.03 -8.76
C ASN A 441 -9.32 30.65 -8.76
N CYS A 442 -8.31 29.95 -9.26
CA CYS A 442 -6.95 30.48 -9.37
C CYS A 442 -6.78 31.24 -10.68
N LEU A 443 -6.52 32.54 -10.59
CA LEU A 443 -6.22 33.37 -11.76
C LEU A 443 -5.01 32.83 -12.51
N ALA A 444 -5.10 32.79 -13.84
CA ALA A 444 -3.97 32.46 -14.69
C ALA A 444 -2.84 33.50 -14.51
N PRO A 445 -1.56 33.09 -14.52
CA PRO A 445 -0.46 34.03 -14.39
C PRO A 445 -0.41 34.96 -15.60
N SER A 446 -0.16 36.25 -15.36
CA SER A 446 -0.07 37.27 -16.42
C SER A 446 1.14 37.09 -17.34
N SER A 447 2.13 36.30 -16.94
CA SER A 447 3.34 35.99 -17.71
C SER A 447 3.87 34.58 -17.37
N PRO A 448 4.73 34.00 -18.22
CA PRO A 448 5.35 32.70 -17.95
C PRO A 448 6.11 32.71 -16.61
N LEU A 449 5.79 31.74 -15.75
CA LEU A 449 6.42 31.64 -14.43
C LEU A 449 7.77 30.92 -14.51
N PRO A 450 8.73 31.28 -13.63
CA PRO A 450 9.98 30.54 -13.53
C PRO A 450 9.76 29.06 -13.21
N GLU A 451 10.37 28.18 -13.99
CA GLU A 451 10.37 26.74 -13.76
C GLU A 451 11.52 26.32 -12.82
N ILE A 452 11.33 25.23 -12.08
CA ILE A 452 12.39 24.64 -11.28
C ILE A 452 13.48 24.12 -12.21
N ARG A 453 14.72 24.59 -12.02
CA ARG A 453 15.84 24.26 -12.90
C ARG A 453 16.40 22.87 -12.62
N ASP A 454 16.85 22.22 -13.70
CA ASP A 454 17.44 20.89 -13.62
C ASP A 454 18.67 20.82 -12.72
N VAL A 455 18.79 19.68 -12.04
CA VAL A 455 19.93 19.36 -11.20
C VAL A 455 20.90 18.46 -11.98
N LYS A 456 22.06 19.03 -12.34
CA LYS A 456 23.19 18.28 -12.90
C LYS A 456 24.01 17.60 -11.81
N GLN A 457 24.80 16.60 -12.18
CA GLN A 457 25.82 15.98 -11.32
C GLN A 457 26.78 17.06 -10.75
N PRO A 458 27.20 16.99 -9.47
CA PRO A 458 27.00 15.93 -8.47
C PRO A 458 25.74 16.14 -7.60
N GLY A 459 24.68 16.77 -8.11
CA GLY A 459 23.46 17.05 -7.38
C GLY A 459 23.32 18.51 -6.92
N PHE A 460 22.49 18.77 -5.92
CA PHE A 460 22.32 20.12 -5.35
C PHE A 460 22.73 20.23 -3.89
N THR A 461 23.15 21.43 -3.49
CA THR A 461 23.51 21.78 -2.11
C THR A 461 22.45 22.69 -1.48
N ILE A 462 22.51 22.89 -0.16
CA ILE A 462 21.66 23.87 0.55
C ILE A 462 21.75 25.26 -0.09
N ARG A 463 22.95 25.68 -0.53
CA ARG A 463 23.16 26.96 -1.21
C ARG A 463 22.41 27.02 -2.55
N LYS A 464 22.38 25.92 -3.30
CA LYS A 464 21.61 25.83 -4.56
C LYS A 464 20.11 25.87 -4.29
N LEU A 465 19.61 25.16 -3.27
CA LEU A 465 18.20 25.24 -2.86
C LEU A 465 17.79 26.68 -2.51
N ARG A 466 18.56 27.38 -1.67
CA ARG A 466 18.29 28.80 -1.32
C ARG A 466 18.27 29.72 -2.54
N LYS A 467 19.17 29.50 -3.51
CA LYS A 467 19.19 30.25 -4.77
C LYS A 467 17.96 29.92 -5.62
N GLU A 468 17.52 28.66 -5.64
CA GLU A 468 16.33 28.23 -6.38
C GLU A 468 15.06 28.86 -5.82
N LEU A 469 14.86 28.82 -4.50
CA LEU A 469 13.73 29.48 -3.83
C LEU A 469 13.66 30.99 -4.14
N LYS A 470 14.82 31.65 -4.25
CA LYS A 470 14.90 33.06 -4.67
C LYS A 470 14.56 33.23 -6.15
N PHE A 471 15.07 32.36 -7.02
CA PHE A 471 14.83 32.40 -8.47
C PHE A 471 13.35 32.23 -8.81
N LEU A 472 12.65 31.33 -8.11
CA LEU A 472 11.21 31.08 -8.25
C LEU A 472 10.33 32.24 -7.72
N GLY A 473 10.92 33.34 -7.24
CA GLY A 473 10.18 34.47 -6.69
C GLY A 473 9.52 34.21 -5.32
N LEU A 474 9.65 33.02 -4.75
CA LEU A 474 8.95 32.60 -3.53
C LEU A 474 9.31 33.44 -2.31
N LYS A 475 10.50 34.05 -2.27
CA LYS A 475 10.90 34.99 -1.21
C LYS A 475 10.00 36.22 -1.09
N LYS A 476 9.37 36.65 -2.18
CA LYS A 476 8.43 37.80 -2.14
C LYS A 476 7.21 37.47 -1.29
N ARG A 477 6.70 36.24 -1.42
CA ARG A 477 5.54 35.73 -0.68
C ARG A 477 5.92 35.23 0.70
N PHE A 478 7.03 34.52 0.80
CA PHE A 478 7.55 33.84 1.99
C PHE A 478 8.97 34.33 2.30
N PRO A 479 9.17 35.50 2.95
CA PRO A 479 10.50 35.97 3.33
C PRO A 479 11.30 34.95 4.15
N GLU A 480 10.62 34.17 4.99
CA GLU A 480 11.14 33.14 5.90
C GLU A 480 11.56 31.83 5.20
N ILE A 481 11.19 31.62 3.93
CA ILE A 481 11.32 30.30 3.27
C ILE A 481 12.76 29.76 3.23
N SER A 482 13.76 30.65 3.27
CA SER A 482 15.17 30.26 3.25
C SER A 482 15.69 29.73 4.59
N ASP A 483 14.99 30.02 5.67
CA ASP A 483 15.34 29.59 7.02
C ASP A 483 15.04 28.08 7.16
N TYR A 484 14.00 27.62 6.45
CA TYR A 484 13.63 26.20 6.39
C TYR A 484 14.50 25.37 5.45
N ALA A 485 15.25 25.99 4.54
CA ALA A 485 16.00 25.29 3.50
C ALA A 485 17.01 24.28 4.08
N GLU A 486 17.62 24.56 5.23
CA GLU A 486 18.61 23.67 5.83
C GLU A 486 17.97 22.39 6.39
N ILE A 487 16.90 22.52 7.18
CA ILE A 487 16.24 21.35 7.77
C ILE A 487 15.57 20.50 6.70
N VAL A 488 14.97 21.13 5.69
CA VAL A 488 14.36 20.43 4.55
C VAL A 488 15.42 19.71 3.72
N TYR A 489 16.55 20.36 3.43
CA TYR A 489 17.64 19.71 2.68
C TYR A 489 18.16 18.46 3.40
N LYS A 490 18.41 18.56 4.71
CA LYS A 490 18.86 17.42 5.51
C LYS A 490 17.86 16.27 5.45
N GLU A 491 16.57 16.56 5.46
CA GLU A 491 15.53 15.53 5.39
C GLU A 491 15.43 14.88 4.01
N VAL A 492 15.47 15.66 2.94
CA VAL A 492 15.46 15.12 1.57
C VAL A 492 16.71 14.28 1.31
N ALA A 493 17.87 14.72 1.80
CA ALA A 493 19.12 13.96 1.69
C ALA A 493 19.09 12.59 2.40
N LYS A 494 18.30 12.41 3.47
CA LYS A 494 18.14 11.09 4.12
C LYS A 494 17.41 10.09 3.24
N HIS A 495 16.54 10.56 2.36
CA HIS A 495 15.70 9.74 1.49
C HIS A 495 16.25 9.66 0.07
N GLN A 496 17.51 10.07 -0.14
CA GLN A 496 18.16 9.98 -1.44
C GLN A 496 18.25 8.51 -1.87
N LYS A 497 17.67 8.20 -3.04
CA LYS A 497 17.71 6.85 -3.62
C LYS A 497 19.02 6.56 -4.35
N GLU A 498 19.66 7.61 -4.85
CA GLU A 498 20.92 7.54 -5.58
C GLU A 498 22.06 8.22 -4.81
N SER A 499 23.29 8.11 -5.33
CA SER A 499 24.48 8.71 -4.72
C SER A 499 24.38 10.23 -4.57
N ASN A 500 23.61 10.90 -5.43
CA ASN A 500 23.45 12.35 -5.47
C ASN A 500 21.96 12.76 -5.57
N LEU A 501 21.64 13.93 -5.00
CA LEU A 501 20.29 14.52 -5.09
C LEU A 501 19.97 15.00 -6.52
N ARG A 502 18.82 14.60 -7.05
CA ARG A 502 18.40 14.78 -8.44
C ARG A 502 17.38 15.92 -8.61
N THR A 503 16.87 16.07 -9.83
CA THR A 503 15.83 17.06 -10.14
C THR A 503 14.55 16.80 -9.35
N SER A 504 14.04 15.57 -9.28
CA SER A 504 12.84 15.26 -8.48
C SER A 504 12.99 15.63 -7.01
N ASP A 505 14.19 15.49 -6.45
CA ASP A 505 14.49 15.82 -5.06
C ASP A 505 14.46 17.35 -4.81
N ILE A 506 14.78 18.19 -5.80
CA ILE A 506 14.63 19.65 -5.65
C ILE A 506 13.16 20.08 -5.69
N PHE A 507 12.31 19.39 -6.46
CA PHE A 507 10.86 19.60 -6.40
C PHE A 507 10.33 19.28 -5.01
N ASP A 508 10.72 18.12 -4.45
CA ASP A 508 10.37 17.71 -3.10
C ASP A 508 10.82 18.74 -2.05
N ALA A 509 12.04 19.28 -2.18
CA ALA A 509 12.56 20.29 -1.27
C ALA A 509 11.82 21.64 -1.38
N VAL A 510 11.50 22.09 -2.59
CA VAL A 510 10.75 23.33 -2.84
C VAL A 510 9.31 23.22 -2.31
N GLU A 511 8.67 22.07 -2.52
CA GLU A 511 7.34 21.77 -1.98
C GLU A 511 7.36 21.83 -0.44
N LYS A 512 8.27 21.09 0.19
CA LYS A 512 8.40 21.00 1.65
C LYS A 512 8.70 22.35 2.30
N CYS A 513 9.53 23.20 1.67
CA CYS A 513 9.77 24.57 2.17
C CYS A 513 8.49 25.42 2.15
N GLN A 514 7.69 25.33 1.09
CA GLN A 514 6.43 26.09 0.99
C GLN A 514 5.36 25.55 1.95
N ILE A 515 5.22 24.23 2.06
CA ILE A 515 4.33 23.58 3.04
C ILE A 515 4.64 24.12 4.45
N ARG A 516 5.93 24.20 4.83
CA ARG A 516 6.34 24.74 6.12
C ARG A 516 5.82 26.17 6.34
N CYS A 517 6.01 27.05 5.36
CA CYS A 517 5.51 28.43 5.43
C CYS A 517 3.98 28.50 5.53
N ILE A 518 3.26 27.65 4.79
CA ILE A 518 1.79 27.61 4.82
C ILE A 518 1.29 27.26 6.22
N PHE A 519 1.85 26.23 6.85
CA PHE A 519 1.43 25.82 8.19
C PHE A 519 1.82 26.81 9.29
N ASP A 520 2.88 27.61 9.11
CA ASP A 520 3.19 28.71 10.04
C ASP A 520 2.25 29.91 9.88
N ARG A 521 1.67 30.10 8.70
CA ARG A 521 0.77 31.23 8.39
C ARG A 521 -0.72 30.92 8.50
N VAL A 522 -1.10 29.64 8.57
CA VAL A 522 -2.50 29.18 8.67
C VAL A 522 -2.68 28.32 9.91
N PRO A 523 -2.88 28.94 11.10
CA PRO A 523 -3.01 28.23 12.38
C PRO A 523 -4.11 27.17 12.38
N GLU A 524 -5.19 27.38 11.63
CA GLU A 524 -6.30 26.44 11.52
C GLU A 524 -5.85 25.13 10.85
N LEU A 525 -4.99 25.19 9.83
CA LEU A 525 -4.42 23.98 9.22
C LEU A 525 -3.42 23.30 10.18
N LYS A 526 -2.68 24.07 10.98
CA LYS A 526 -1.80 23.52 12.03
C LYS A 526 -2.62 22.76 13.09
N ALA A 527 -3.75 23.33 13.52
CA ALA A 527 -4.69 22.69 14.44
C ALA A 527 -5.33 21.44 13.82
N PHE A 528 -5.77 21.51 12.56
CA PHE A 528 -6.23 20.35 11.80
C PHE A 528 -5.18 19.24 11.79
N LEU A 529 -3.93 19.54 11.45
CA LEU A 529 -2.85 18.55 11.36
C LEU A 529 -2.58 17.88 12.71
N HIS A 530 -2.65 18.63 13.80
CA HIS A 530 -2.57 18.09 15.16
C HIS A 530 -3.70 17.11 15.45
N ASN A 531 -4.94 17.49 15.14
CA ASN A 531 -6.11 16.65 15.35
C ASN A 531 -6.13 15.39 14.46
N GLN A 532 -5.53 15.47 13.27
CA GLN A 532 -5.27 14.32 12.40
C GLN A 532 -4.02 13.51 12.85
N LYS A 533 -3.45 13.79 14.03
CA LYS A 533 -2.27 13.11 14.61
C LYS A 533 -1.05 13.08 13.68
N SER A 534 -0.89 14.11 12.83
CA SER A 534 0.01 14.07 11.67
C SER A 534 1.06 15.19 11.64
N CYS A 535 1.31 15.88 12.75
CA CYS A 535 2.28 17.00 12.82
C CYS A 535 3.69 16.63 12.33
N SER A 536 4.12 15.38 12.54
CA SER A 536 5.44 14.89 12.12
C SER A 536 5.62 14.88 10.59
N ARG A 537 4.55 14.96 9.81
CA ARG A 537 4.61 15.00 8.34
C ARG A 537 5.12 16.34 7.81
N VAL A 538 5.11 17.40 8.62
CA VAL A 538 5.65 18.71 8.26
C VAL A 538 7.00 18.91 8.94
N ILE A 539 8.05 18.90 8.14
CA ILE A 539 9.44 18.92 8.61
C ILE A 539 9.73 20.22 9.37
N GLY A 540 10.17 20.09 10.63
CA GLY A 540 10.50 21.24 11.47
C GLY A 540 9.30 22.01 12.02
N LEU A 541 8.08 21.46 11.90
CA LEU A 541 6.88 22.04 12.49
C LEU A 541 6.95 22.00 14.01
N GLN A 542 6.94 23.17 14.63
CA GLN A 542 6.76 23.31 16.07
C GLN A 542 5.26 23.26 16.37
N CYS A 543 4.79 22.23 17.07
CA CYS A 543 3.39 22.08 17.43
C CYS A 543 3.22 22.31 18.94
N ASP A 544 2.55 23.41 19.29
CA ASP A 544 2.45 23.89 20.67
C ASP A 544 1.64 22.95 21.57
N THR A 545 0.78 22.12 20.97
CA THR A 545 -0.06 21.13 21.64
C THR A 545 0.55 19.73 21.68
N CYS A 546 1.57 19.46 20.87
CA CYS A 546 2.31 18.20 20.97
C CYS A 546 3.28 18.33 22.15
N ASN A 547 3.01 17.66 23.27
CA ASN A 547 3.90 17.68 24.42
C ASN A 547 5.36 17.38 24.04
N GLY A 548 6.21 18.41 24.06
CA GLY A 548 7.66 18.34 24.26
C GLY A 548 8.48 17.42 23.36
N ALA A 549 8.01 17.05 22.17
CA ALA A 549 8.85 16.34 21.21
C ALA A 549 9.36 17.36 20.18
N VAL A 550 10.65 17.70 20.29
CA VAL A 550 11.44 18.03 19.10
C VAL A 550 11.31 16.84 18.14
N ARG A 551 10.31 16.87 17.26
CA ARG A 551 10.17 15.89 16.18
C ARG A 551 10.95 16.40 14.98
N GLY A 552 12.25 16.30 15.12
CA GLY A 552 13.18 16.38 14.02
C GLY A 552 14.26 15.35 14.30
N LEU A 553 13.93 14.06 14.19
CA LEU A 553 14.85 12.93 14.10
C LEU A 553 14.02 11.66 13.86
N GLY A 554 13.77 11.39 12.58
CA GLY A 554 13.55 10.08 11.95
C GLY A 554 12.61 9.09 12.61
N GLU A 555 11.47 8.84 11.97
CA GLU A 555 10.87 7.50 11.88
C GLU A 555 9.65 7.57 10.93
N MET A 556 9.87 7.23 9.65
CA MET A 556 9.01 6.36 8.82
C MET A 556 9.42 6.49 7.35
N ASP A 557 10.36 5.62 6.94
CA ASP A 557 10.37 4.92 5.64
C ASP A 557 11.57 3.96 5.58
N LYS A 558 11.64 3.10 6.59
CA LYS A 558 12.04 1.73 6.32
C LYS A 558 10.79 0.92 6.53
N VAL A 559 10.24 0.40 5.44
CA VAL A 559 9.77 -0.97 5.46
C VAL A 559 10.90 -1.75 6.13
N LEU A 560 10.76 -2.01 7.42
CA LEU A 560 11.52 -3.06 8.08
C LEU A 560 10.99 -4.31 7.39
N GLU A 561 11.60 -4.65 6.26
CA GLU A 561 11.80 -6.05 5.95
C GLU A 561 12.40 -6.61 7.21
N THR A 562 11.58 -7.32 7.97
CA THR A 562 12.07 -8.32 8.87
C THR A 562 13.06 -9.16 8.08
N ILE A 563 14.35 -8.99 8.34
CA ILE A 563 15.36 -10.04 8.10
C ILE A 563 15.08 -11.17 9.11
N TYR A 564 13.83 -11.67 9.08
CA TYR A 564 13.36 -12.83 9.80
C TYR A 564 13.07 -13.87 8.73
N ASP A 565 14.11 -14.64 8.42
CA ASP A 565 13.95 -15.84 7.64
C ASP A 565 13.67 -17.00 8.61
N ALA A 566 12.38 -17.28 8.81
CA ALA A 566 11.92 -18.42 9.60
C ALA A 566 12.49 -19.77 9.10
N LYS A 567 12.90 -19.87 7.82
CA LYS A 567 13.58 -21.07 7.31
C LYS A 567 15.02 -21.13 7.79
N MET A 568 15.76 -20.02 7.81
CA MET A 568 17.13 -20.00 8.35
C MET A 568 17.15 -20.31 9.85
N ASP A 569 16.21 -19.77 10.62
CA ASP A 569 16.09 -20.10 12.05
C ASP A 569 15.75 -21.59 12.27
N ALA A 570 14.85 -22.17 11.47
CA ALA A 570 14.54 -23.60 11.55
C ALA A 570 15.72 -24.50 11.15
N VAL A 571 16.55 -24.05 10.20
CA VAL A 571 17.78 -24.75 9.78
C VAL A 571 18.86 -24.65 10.86
N CYS A 572 19.09 -23.47 11.44
CA CYS A 572 20.03 -23.30 12.55
C CYS A 572 19.62 -24.08 13.81
N GLN A 573 18.31 -24.17 14.11
CA GLN A 573 17.81 -24.96 15.23
C GLN A 573 18.09 -26.46 15.04
N LYS A 574 17.80 -26.99 13.84
CA LYS A 574 18.08 -28.41 13.49
C LYS A 574 19.57 -28.75 13.53
N VAL A 575 20.45 -27.82 13.14
CA VAL A 575 21.91 -28.01 13.19
C VAL A 575 22.45 -27.87 14.61
N SER A 576 21.83 -27.05 15.46
CA SER A 576 22.19 -26.90 16.88
C SER A 576 21.80 -28.11 17.73
N ASP A 577 20.68 -28.77 17.40
CA ASP A 577 20.16 -29.92 18.15
C ASP A 577 20.95 -31.21 17.91
N SER A 578 21.75 -31.28 16.83
CA SER A 578 22.59 -32.43 16.48
C SER A 578 24.00 -32.42 17.09
N LEU A 579 24.36 -31.40 17.88
CA LEU A 579 25.69 -31.28 18.52
C LEU A 579 25.67 -31.55 20.04
N PRO A 580 26.72 -32.16 20.62
CA PRO A 580 26.86 -32.38 22.06
C PRO A 580 26.78 -31.06 22.86
N ILE A 581 26.09 -31.07 24.00
CA ILE A 581 25.79 -29.87 24.82
C ILE A 581 27.02 -29.01 25.14
N LYS A 582 28.18 -29.64 25.37
CA LYS A 582 29.45 -28.95 25.68
C LYS A 582 30.14 -28.29 24.46
N MET A 583 29.72 -28.60 23.24
CA MET A 583 30.28 -28.04 21.99
C MET A 583 29.34 -27.07 21.27
N ARG A 584 28.15 -26.79 21.82
CA ARG A 584 27.22 -25.81 21.24
C ARG A 584 27.79 -24.40 21.38
N ARG A 585 28.45 -23.90 20.34
CA ARG A 585 28.62 -22.44 20.16
C ARG A 585 27.23 -21.84 19.94
N MET A 586 26.88 -20.78 20.67
CA MET A 586 25.60 -20.10 20.44
C MET A 586 25.56 -19.66 18.97
N PRO A 587 24.53 -20.06 18.19
CA PRO A 587 24.44 -19.72 16.77
C PRO A 587 24.55 -18.20 16.57
N GLU A 588 25.23 -17.76 15.50
CA GLU A 588 25.38 -16.34 15.17
C GLU A 588 24.07 -15.80 14.53
N ASN A 589 22.98 -15.88 15.28
CA ASN A 589 21.64 -15.47 14.87
C ASN A 589 21.00 -14.51 15.90
N ILE A 590 19.76 -14.10 15.67
CA ILE A 590 19.03 -13.15 16.54
C ILE A 590 18.95 -13.60 18.00
N MET A 591 18.95 -14.92 18.26
CA MET A 591 18.89 -15.46 19.62
C MET A 591 20.12 -15.10 20.44
N LYS A 592 21.29 -14.96 19.80
CA LYS A 592 22.51 -14.48 20.46
C LYS A 592 22.32 -13.11 21.10
N TYR A 593 21.72 -12.18 20.36
CA TYR A 593 21.43 -10.82 20.84
C TYR A 593 20.30 -10.80 21.88
N ARG A 594 19.27 -11.64 21.71
CA ARG A 594 18.18 -11.78 22.69
C ARG A 594 18.67 -12.31 24.04
N HIS A 595 19.50 -13.33 24.04
CA HIS A 595 20.12 -13.86 25.26
C HIS A 595 21.06 -12.84 25.88
N PHE A 596 21.89 -12.18 25.08
CA PHE A 596 22.76 -11.12 25.59
C PHE A 596 21.97 -9.97 26.25
N ALA A 597 20.90 -9.49 25.61
CA ALA A 597 20.02 -8.47 26.16
C ALA A 597 19.33 -8.91 27.46
N MET A 598 18.88 -10.17 27.53
CA MET A 598 18.31 -10.75 28.76
C MET A 598 19.34 -10.72 29.90
N HIS A 599 20.58 -11.16 29.65
CA HIS A 599 21.65 -11.16 30.65
C HIS A 599 22.07 -9.74 31.05
N LEU A 600 22.04 -8.79 30.10
CA LEU A 600 22.29 -7.37 30.35
C LEU A 600 21.27 -6.78 31.33
N LEU A 601 19.98 -6.99 31.07
CA LEU A 601 18.88 -6.51 31.92
C LEU A 601 18.85 -7.19 33.31
N ASN A 602 19.31 -8.44 33.39
CA ASN A 602 19.52 -9.13 34.67
C ASN A 602 20.73 -8.60 35.46
N GLY A 603 21.46 -7.61 34.95
CA GLY A 603 22.69 -7.11 35.57
C GLY A 603 23.84 -8.11 35.58
N GLN A 604 23.76 -9.20 34.80
CA GLN A 604 24.79 -10.26 34.74
C GLN A 604 25.96 -9.86 33.83
N VAL A 605 25.75 -8.88 32.94
CA VAL A 605 26.81 -8.30 32.09
C VAL A 605 27.48 -7.12 32.78
N LEU A 606 26.75 -6.39 33.63
CA LEU A 606 27.16 -5.15 34.29
C LEU A 606 26.60 -5.14 35.72
N GLU A 607 27.47 -5.39 36.70
CA GLU A 607 27.06 -5.56 38.10
C GLU A 607 26.36 -4.31 38.67
N LYS A 608 26.79 -3.10 38.28
CA LYS A 608 26.15 -1.82 38.68
C LYS A 608 24.65 -1.74 38.28
N LEU A 609 24.20 -2.52 37.30
CA LEU A 609 22.79 -2.58 36.88
C LEU A 609 21.94 -3.56 37.70
N LYS A 610 22.55 -4.51 38.42
CA LYS A 610 21.86 -5.59 39.14
C LYS A 610 20.87 -5.09 40.19
N LYS A 611 21.16 -3.97 40.84
CA LYS A 611 20.26 -3.32 41.82
C LYS A 611 18.95 -2.80 41.21
N PHE A 612 18.86 -2.66 39.88
CA PHE A 612 17.64 -2.20 39.19
C PHE A 612 16.80 -3.35 38.62
N THR A 613 17.32 -4.58 38.56
CA THR A 613 16.64 -5.73 37.94
C THR A 613 15.27 -6.01 38.57
N GLY A 614 15.13 -5.83 39.89
CA GLY A 614 13.86 -5.98 40.60
C GLY A 614 12.82 -4.88 40.33
N ARG A 615 13.22 -3.79 39.65
CA ARG A 615 12.35 -2.63 39.36
C ARG A 615 12.13 -2.40 37.86
N LEU A 616 12.45 -3.37 37.00
CA LEU A 616 12.22 -3.27 35.58
C LEU A 616 10.72 -3.32 35.25
N LEU A 617 10.28 -2.54 34.25
CA LEU A 617 8.90 -2.47 33.78
C LEU A 617 8.43 -3.78 33.12
N ALA A 618 9.36 -4.61 32.67
CA ALA A 618 9.10 -5.97 32.18
C ALA A 618 10.19 -6.94 32.64
N ARG A 619 9.82 -8.22 32.79
CA ARG A 619 10.76 -9.28 33.17
C ARG A 619 11.79 -9.48 32.04
N PRO A 620 13.11 -9.54 32.33
CA PRO A 620 14.16 -9.78 31.33
C PRO A 620 13.95 -11.04 30.47
N THR A 621 13.34 -12.08 31.05
CA THR A 621 12.94 -13.32 30.32
C THR A 621 12.03 -13.06 29.13
N THR A 622 11.42 -11.88 29.02
CA THR A 622 10.63 -11.48 27.86
C THR A 622 11.48 -11.40 26.60
N MET A 623 12.76 -11.03 26.70
CA MET A 623 13.68 -10.92 25.54
C MET A 623 13.83 -12.21 24.74
N VAL A 624 13.64 -13.37 25.38
CA VAL A 624 13.84 -14.70 24.78
C VAL A 624 12.53 -15.43 24.48
N LYS A 625 11.37 -14.83 24.79
CA LYS A 625 10.05 -15.40 24.49
C LYS A 625 9.53 -14.92 23.14
N ASN A 626 8.74 -15.74 22.44
CA ASN A 626 8.10 -15.39 21.15
C ASN A 626 7.19 -14.15 21.19
N ARG A 627 6.87 -13.61 22.37
CA ARG A 627 6.09 -12.36 22.55
C ARG A 627 6.97 -11.10 22.68
N ALA A 628 8.30 -11.22 22.71
CA ALA A 628 9.24 -10.09 22.79
C ALA A 628 9.05 -9.08 21.65
N THR A 629 8.67 -9.57 20.46
CA THR A 629 8.48 -8.79 19.23
C THR A 629 7.31 -7.81 19.29
N PHE A 630 6.46 -7.88 20.32
CA PHE A 630 5.31 -6.99 20.51
C PHE A 630 5.54 -5.92 21.59
N GLN A 631 6.68 -5.94 22.28
CA GLN A 631 7.02 -4.92 23.28
C GLN A 631 8.03 -3.93 22.70
N ARG A 632 7.63 -2.67 22.56
CA ARG A 632 8.45 -1.59 22.01
C ARG A 632 9.85 -1.54 22.63
N GLN A 633 9.93 -1.58 23.96
CA GLN A 633 11.20 -1.57 24.71
C GLN A 633 12.14 -2.74 24.40
N ALA A 634 11.59 -3.92 24.06
CA ALA A 634 12.37 -5.10 23.69
C ALA A 634 12.88 -5.02 22.26
N VAL A 635 12.06 -4.52 21.34
CA VAL A 635 12.45 -4.31 19.93
C VAL A 635 13.53 -3.23 19.84
N MET A 636 13.37 -2.11 20.55
CA MET A 636 14.36 -1.02 20.57
C MET A 636 15.74 -1.50 21.06
N LEU A 637 15.77 -2.18 22.20
CA LEU A 637 17.02 -2.70 22.76
C LEU A 637 17.67 -3.75 21.85
N LEU A 638 16.87 -4.65 21.26
CA LEU A 638 17.37 -5.71 20.38
C LEU A 638 17.94 -5.15 19.08
N ASN A 639 17.24 -4.19 18.45
CA ASN A 639 17.67 -3.58 17.21
C ASN A 639 19.00 -2.83 17.38
N GLU A 640 19.17 -2.07 18.46
CA GLU A 640 20.41 -1.34 18.71
C GLU A 640 21.61 -2.28 18.92
N LEU A 641 21.40 -3.38 19.63
CA LEU A 641 22.43 -4.42 19.82
C LEU A 641 22.78 -5.10 18.49
N MET A 642 21.80 -5.38 17.63
CA MET A 642 22.01 -5.99 16.32
C MET A 642 22.69 -5.03 15.34
N ASP A 643 22.28 -3.76 15.27
CA ASP A 643 22.84 -2.74 14.40
C ASP A 643 24.34 -2.54 14.67
N LYS A 644 24.73 -2.47 15.95
CA LYS A 644 26.14 -2.35 16.35
C LYS A 644 26.87 -3.69 16.46
N LYS A 645 26.19 -4.81 16.19
CA LYS A 645 26.72 -6.18 16.33
C LYS A 645 27.32 -6.45 17.72
N VAL A 646 26.69 -5.92 18.77
CA VAL A 646 27.12 -6.07 20.16
C VAL A 646 26.40 -7.23 20.82
N SER A 647 27.16 -8.29 21.14
CA SER A 647 26.66 -9.50 21.78
C SER A 647 27.57 -9.99 22.92
N SER A 648 28.50 -9.16 23.38
CA SER A 648 29.40 -9.45 24.50
C SER A 648 29.78 -8.16 25.25
N ARG A 649 30.19 -8.31 26.52
CA ARG A 649 30.68 -7.19 27.34
C ARG A 649 31.85 -6.45 26.68
N ALA A 650 32.79 -7.19 26.08
CA ALA A 650 33.93 -6.61 25.38
C ALA A 650 33.51 -5.79 24.14
N ALA A 651 32.52 -6.27 23.37
CA ALA A 651 31.96 -5.53 22.24
C ALA A 651 31.23 -4.26 22.70
N MET A 652 30.51 -4.32 23.83
CA MET A 652 29.83 -3.18 24.44
C MET A 652 30.81 -2.10 24.91
N ILE A 653 31.88 -2.48 25.62
CA ILE A 653 32.94 -1.53 26.04
C ILE A 653 33.62 -0.89 24.81
N LYS A 654 33.85 -1.66 23.74
CA LYS A 654 34.40 -1.13 22.49
C LYS A 654 33.46 -0.09 21.85
N GLN A 655 32.16 -0.29 21.94
CA GLN A 655 31.16 0.64 21.42
C GLN A 655 31.05 1.91 22.29
N TRP A 656 31.11 1.79 23.62
CA TRP A 656 31.12 2.94 24.53
C TRP A 656 32.36 3.83 24.41
N ARG A 657 33.49 3.34 23.90
CA ARG A 657 34.63 4.20 23.55
C ARG A 657 34.31 5.20 22.44
N LYS A 658 33.34 4.89 21.58
CA LYS A 658 32.90 5.76 20.46
C LYS A 658 31.78 6.71 20.87
N ASN A 659 30.88 6.25 21.73
CA ASN A 659 29.75 7.01 22.25
C ASN A 659 29.40 6.42 23.63
N ASP A 660 29.74 7.11 24.71
CA ASP A 660 29.51 6.65 26.08
C ASP A 660 28.03 6.74 26.50
N GLU A 661 27.18 7.47 25.78
CA GLU A 661 25.73 7.47 25.96
C GLU A 661 25.00 6.35 25.18
N TRP A 662 25.72 5.59 24.35
CA TRP A 662 25.13 4.51 23.55
C TRP A 662 24.38 3.51 24.42
N LEU A 663 23.18 3.10 24.02
CA LEU A 663 22.27 2.18 24.72
C LEU A 663 21.55 2.74 25.97
N LEU A 664 21.86 3.98 26.41
CA LEU A 664 21.20 4.59 27.58
C LEU A 664 19.70 4.75 27.33
N ARG A 665 19.32 5.31 26.18
CA ARG A 665 17.91 5.54 25.81
C ARG A 665 17.11 4.25 25.80
N GLU A 666 17.67 3.20 25.20
CA GLU A 666 17.05 1.89 25.09
C GLU A 666 16.90 1.24 26.47
N TYR A 667 17.90 1.39 27.36
CA TYR A 667 17.82 0.88 28.73
C TYR A 667 16.81 1.65 29.60
N LEU A 668 16.67 2.96 29.42
CA LEU A 668 15.69 3.79 30.14
C LEU A 668 14.24 3.38 29.86
N GLN A 669 13.94 2.78 28.70
CA GLN A 669 12.63 2.22 28.40
C GLN A 669 12.26 1.01 29.28
N TRP A 670 13.25 0.39 29.94
CA TRP A 670 13.03 -0.78 30.80
C TRP A 670 12.81 -0.43 32.27
N VAL A 671 12.92 0.84 32.67
CA VAL A 671 12.84 1.30 34.06
C VAL A 671 11.79 2.40 34.24
N PRO A 672 11.13 2.49 35.41
CA PRO A 672 10.24 3.61 35.73
C PRO A 672 10.94 4.96 35.63
N GLY A 673 10.21 6.01 35.22
CA GLY A 673 10.71 7.38 35.07
C GLY A 673 11.42 7.93 36.32
N SER A 674 10.99 7.50 37.51
CA SER A 674 11.60 7.89 38.80
C SER A 674 13.06 7.42 38.96
N LEU A 675 13.52 6.44 38.17
CA LEU A 675 14.89 5.92 38.22
C LEU A 675 15.79 6.49 37.13
N HIS A 676 15.24 7.26 36.19
CA HIS A 676 15.97 7.74 35.02
C HIS A 676 17.16 8.61 35.42
N HIS A 677 16.96 9.57 36.33
CA HIS A 677 18.03 10.44 36.83
C HIS A 677 19.18 9.62 37.45
N THR A 678 18.88 8.66 38.32
CA THR A 678 19.90 7.81 38.96
C THR A 678 20.66 6.96 37.94
N ILE A 679 20.00 6.48 36.89
CA ILE A 679 20.63 5.65 35.85
C ILE A 679 21.51 6.50 34.93
N CYS A 680 21.07 7.70 34.54
CA CYS A 680 21.90 8.63 33.77
C CYS A 680 23.20 8.99 34.52
N HIS A 681 23.14 9.21 35.85
CA HIS A 681 24.32 9.56 36.65
C HIS A 681 25.37 8.45 36.75
N ILE A 682 24.96 7.18 36.64
CA ILE A 682 25.90 6.05 36.70
C ILE A 682 26.31 5.56 35.31
N TRP A 683 25.89 6.23 34.23
CA TRP A 683 26.13 5.78 32.86
C TRP A 683 27.46 6.33 32.31
N PRO A 684 28.32 5.50 31.67
CA PRO A 684 28.25 4.05 31.53
C PRO A 684 28.47 3.32 32.87
N PRO A 685 27.69 2.26 33.18
CA PRO A 685 27.71 1.56 34.47
C PRO A 685 28.89 0.56 34.57
N LEU A 686 30.10 1.04 34.31
CA LEU A 686 31.38 0.36 34.48
C LEU A 686 32.02 0.73 35.82
N GLU A 687 32.98 -0.05 36.31
CA GLU A 687 33.77 0.32 37.49
C GLU A 687 34.69 1.52 37.19
N ASP A 688 35.02 2.31 38.22
CA ASP A 688 35.71 3.60 38.03
C ASP A 688 37.10 3.41 37.39
N GLU A 689 37.78 2.30 37.71
CA GLU A 689 39.03 1.88 37.06
C GLU A 689 38.83 1.55 35.58
N GLU A 690 37.71 0.93 35.21
CA GLU A 690 37.39 0.61 33.81
C GLU A 690 37.01 1.85 33.00
N ILE A 691 36.32 2.81 33.62
CA ILE A 691 36.04 4.12 33.03
C ILE A 691 37.35 4.87 32.78
N ALA A 692 38.28 4.85 33.74
CA ALA A 692 39.60 5.45 33.59
C ALA A 692 40.38 4.80 32.43
N VAL A 693 40.36 3.46 32.30
CA VAL A 693 40.99 2.74 31.18
C VAL A 693 40.30 3.01 29.84
N MET A 694 38.97 3.12 29.84
CA MET A 694 38.18 3.45 28.65
C MET A 694 38.54 4.85 28.12
N ARG A 695 38.68 5.83 29.01
CA ARG A 695 39.00 7.24 28.67
C ARG A 695 40.48 7.45 28.32
N ARG A 696 41.41 6.72 28.94
CA ARG A 696 42.87 6.84 28.66
C ARG A 696 43.26 6.43 27.22
N LYS A 697 42.52 5.54 26.57
CA LYS A 697 42.82 5.07 25.19
C LYS A 697 42.27 5.98 24.07
N ASN A 698 41.49 7.02 24.38
CA ASN A 698 41.05 8.01 23.38
C ASN A 698 42.06 9.17 23.16
N ASN A 699 43.11 9.29 24.00
CA ASN A 699 44.12 10.35 23.90
C ASN A 699 45.44 9.92 23.19
N ARG A 700 45.44 8.78 22.50
CA ARG A 700 46.52 8.41 21.56
C ARG A 700 45.89 8.22 20.20
N TYR A 701 45.77 9.30 19.43
CA TYR A 701 45.94 9.42 17.98
C TYR A 701 45.57 10.82 17.56
#